data_AF-A0A954APE0-F1
#
_entry.id   AF-A0A954APE0-F1
#
_cell.length_a   1.000
_cell.length_b   1.000
_cell.length_c   1.000
_cell.angle_alpha   90.00
_cell.angle_beta   90.00
_cell.angle_gamma   90.00
#
_symmetry.space_group_name_H-M   'P 1'
#
loop_
_entity.id
_entity.type
_entity.pdbx_description
1 polymer ?
#
loop_
_entity_poly.entity_id
_entity_poly.type
_entity_poly.pdbx_seq_one_letter_code
_entity_poly.pdbx_strand_id
1 'polypeptide(L)'
;MIRIGDVVRRACTGAGVLLLGTTLFANDYWVDGKGGSATGDGSKAQPWSSIHDAISKIPVPTYPESHRLFVVGDQIYQIQSEIVMKYNVALVGDIVNGRKPHLRAGPSLARIVRYDALTVANRSCELRDLEFEGGNIAVHMGGAPTMRHRPRIENCDFYWQLHAAAVIDVRGSVICDPRFSKCNFVGKYVGIDVSVTGAASLFRPDVVDCLFEGQTSAGYRIVDNAAGQSEVGGIVRDCRFEECRNGIDVVSGTGATKTKLDIRTSSFTRCAADGISLRIALFANTDTLVEGCSFVDQAGHGVRIGGMFAGGDHVAVIRDCMAIRCASGGFVYDFGHAASSGVTADVLSSNNVVYHCGVGIRFATTKNSGVRWDFASDSDRCFAQRTNGIEVLGAGDAASSFEIRSSIVAGNHIGIELATTVAGAVEFCTIADQVDEGIRDSMTSTSNRYSHCVFDQNGKAALSAPATAVCEYSCFDRGKVDGTGNFEGDPALQRPYYVLGFGSPCIDRGLKAAAMGLVDFEGDARDADTAPDLGADESVSIGGAYAYGLPGFGSQSLRPTVRGNKSGVGIGQSVSIEVHGAIDALNRAASGAIILIGLGEAPIGGPLELGPIGAPSSLVQTSLDASAWPIPINVSGAGALSFRLPSESKLRGGVFTAQAMVVHPSANSAGIVLTQGLRLRIGQ
;
A
#
# COMPACT_ATOMS: atom_id res chain seq x y z
N MET A 1 10.53 -26.45 -18.95
CA MET A 1 9.16 -25.91 -18.82
C MET A 1 9.32 -24.39 -18.70
N ILE A 2 9.02 -23.66 -19.78
CA ILE A 2 9.38 -22.24 -19.95
C ILE A 2 8.34 -21.38 -19.23
N ARG A 3 8.74 -20.62 -18.21
CA ARG A 3 7.87 -19.72 -17.44
C ARG A 3 7.58 -18.45 -18.25
N ILE A 4 6.30 -18.25 -18.58
CA ILE A 4 5.74 -17.07 -19.27
C ILE A 4 5.55 -15.94 -18.24
N GLY A 5 6.63 -15.53 -17.57
CA GLY A 5 6.59 -14.53 -16.49
C GLY A 5 7.35 -13.24 -16.80
N ASP A 6 8.45 -13.32 -17.55
CA ASP A 6 9.43 -12.21 -17.59
C ASP A 6 9.34 -11.28 -18.82
N VAL A 7 8.42 -11.54 -19.75
CA VAL A 7 8.30 -10.75 -21.00
C VAL A 7 7.37 -9.52 -20.85
N VAL A 8 6.59 -9.41 -19.77
CA VAL A 8 5.61 -8.30 -19.63
C VAL A 8 6.18 -7.08 -18.88
N ARG A 9 7.34 -7.18 -18.22
CA ARG A 9 7.92 -6.05 -17.43
C ARG A 9 8.79 -5.05 -18.21
N ARG A 10 9.08 -5.25 -19.50
CA ARG A 10 9.99 -4.36 -20.28
C ARG A 10 9.37 -3.63 -21.48
N ALA A 11 8.05 -3.57 -21.62
CA ALA A 11 7.40 -2.95 -22.79
C ALA A 11 6.69 -1.59 -22.57
N CYS A 12 6.88 -0.90 -21.43
CA CYS A 12 6.16 0.36 -21.15
C CYS A 12 7.03 1.63 -21.01
N THR A 13 8.30 1.62 -21.43
CA THR A 13 9.18 2.82 -21.37
C THR A 13 9.46 3.48 -22.73
N GLY A 14 8.76 3.09 -23.80
CA GLY A 14 8.93 3.67 -25.13
C GLY A 14 7.69 4.42 -25.60
N ALA A 15 7.78 5.75 -25.67
CA ALA A 15 6.85 6.65 -26.37
C ALA A 15 5.38 6.64 -25.85
N GLY A 16 5.20 7.04 -24.58
CA GLY A 16 3.96 7.64 -24.14
C GLY A 16 3.78 9.02 -24.75
N VAL A 17 3.37 9.09 -26.01
CA VAL A 17 2.56 10.24 -26.45
C VAL A 17 1.29 10.16 -25.61
N LEU A 18 1.29 10.86 -24.48
CA LEU A 18 0.11 11.14 -23.70
C LEU A 18 -0.81 11.89 -24.66
N LEU A 19 -1.68 11.15 -25.36
CA LEU A 19 -2.88 11.70 -25.98
C LEU A 19 -3.72 12.23 -24.81
N LEU A 20 -3.36 13.43 -24.35
CA LEU A 20 -4.28 14.36 -23.73
C LEU A 20 -5.32 14.61 -24.81
N GLY A 21 -6.28 13.69 -24.94
CA GLY A 21 -7.50 13.93 -25.67
C GLY A 21 -8.20 15.06 -24.94
N THR A 22 -7.82 16.30 -25.27
CA THR A 22 -8.51 17.49 -24.83
C THR A 22 -9.94 17.30 -25.31
N THR A 23 -10.84 17.03 -24.39
CA THR A 23 -12.26 16.96 -24.69
C THR A 23 -12.63 18.34 -25.22
N LEU A 24 -12.97 18.42 -26.51
CA LEU A 24 -13.40 19.68 -27.11
C LEU A 24 -14.81 19.97 -26.59
N PHE A 25 -14.92 20.94 -25.69
CA PHE A 25 -16.20 21.43 -25.23
C PHE A 25 -16.78 22.37 -26.27
N ALA A 26 -18.02 22.10 -26.68
CA ALA A 26 -18.71 22.87 -27.72
C ALA A 26 -19.19 24.23 -27.21
N ASN A 27 -19.62 24.32 -25.94
CA ASN A 27 -20.13 25.55 -25.34
C ASN A 27 -19.82 25.62 -23.83
N ASP A 28 -19.63 26.85 -23.35
CA ASP A 28 -19.43 27.19 -21.95
C ASP A 28 -20.61 28.05 -21.45
N TYR A 29 -21.17 27.64 -20.32
CA TYR A 29 -22.28 28.32 -19.64
C TYR A 29 -21.86 28.75 -18.23
N TRP A 30 -22.60 29.68 -17.63
CA TRP A 30 -22.26 30.29 -16.35
C TRP A 30 -23.46 30.39 -15.40
N VAL A 31 -23.20 30.14 -14.12
CA VAL A 31 -24.13 30.38 -13.00
C VAL A 31 -23.46 31.22 -11.93
N ASP A 32 -24.14 32.29 -11.52
CA ASP A 32 -23.73 33.22 -10.46
C ASP A 32 -24.91 33.43 -9.50
N GLY A 33 -24.77 32.98 -8.25
CA GLY A 33 -25.83 33.07 -7.25
C GLY A 33 -26.10 34.51 -6.75
N LYS A 34 -25.14 35.43 -6.91
CA LYS A 34 -25.24 36.83 -6.47
C LYS A 34 -25.63 37.76 -7.62
N GLY A 35 -25.08 37.52 -8.81
CA GLY A 35 -25.23 38.40 -9.99
C GLY A 35 -26.11 37.84 -11.12
N GLY A 36 -26.50 36.58 -11.05
CA GLY A 36 -27.25 35.91 -12.12
C GLY A 36 -28.73 36.28 -12.18
N SER A 37 -29.35 35.98 -13.33
CA SER A 37 -30.79 36.16 -13.57
C SER A 37 -31.46 34.83 -13.93
N ALA A 38 -32.69 34.62 -13.44
CA ALA A 38 -33.52 33.50 -13.85
C ALA A 38 -33.81 33.51 -15.37
N THR A 39 -33.70 34.67 -16.03
CA THR A 39 -33.91 34.86 -17.47
C THR A 39 -32.62 35.11 -18.26
N GLY A 40 -31.44 34.95 -17.64
CA GLY A 40 -30.16 35.05 -18.35
C GLY A 40 -30.05 34.08 -19.53
N ASP A 41 -29.09 34.30 -20.42
CA ASP A 41 -28.81 33.41 -21.55
C ASP A 41 -27.75 32.33 -21.24
N GLY A 42 -27.18 32.38 -20.02
CA GLY A 42 -26.15 31.44 -19.57
C GLY A 42 -24.74 31.84 -20.00
N SER A 43 -24.56 32.96 -20.71
CA SER A 43 -23.24 33.53 -20.98
C SER A 43 -22.60 34.08 -19.70
N LYS A 44 -21.29 34.33 -19.74
CA LYS A 44 -20.59 34.98 -18.61
C LYS A 44 -21.13 36.39 -18.30
N ALA A 45 -21.68 37.09 -19.29
CA ALA A 45 -22.23 38.43 -19.12
C ALA A 45 -23.67 38.42 -18.58
N GLN A 46 -24.44 37.37 -18.85
CA GLN A 46 -25.80 37.17 -18.34
C GLN A 46 -25.95 35.76 -17.75
N PRO A 47 -25.23 35.45 -16.65
CA PRO A 47 -25.25 34.12 -16.04
C PRO A 47 -26.63 33.80 -15.46
N TRP A 48 -26.93 32.52 -15.33
CA TRP A 48 -28.13 32.08 -14.61
C TRP A 48 -27.95 32.19 -13.09
N SER A 49 -29.05 32.38 -12.35
CA SER A 49 -29.03 32.52 -10.89
C SER A 49 -29.05 31.19 -10.12
N SER A 50 -29.40 30.08 -10.77
CA SER A 50 -29.61 28.77 -10.15
C SER A 50 -28.94 27.66 -10.95
N ILE A 51 -28.20 26.79 -10.27
CA ILE A 51 -27.53 25.63 -10.89
C ILE A 51 -28.56 24.65 -11.47
N HIS A 52 -29.64 24.38 -10.72
CA HIS A 52 -30.71 23.48 -11.15
C HIS A 52 -31.35 23.97 -12.46
N ASP A 53 -31.68 25.26 -12.52
CA ASP A 53 -32.32 25.84 -13.71
C ASP A 53 -31.36 25.90 -14.89
N ALA A 54 -30.09 26.21 -14.64
CA ALA A 54 -29.04 26.20 -15.65
C ALA A 54 -28.88 24.83 -16.31
N ILE A 55 -28.71 23.78 -15.52
CA ILE A 55 -28.60 22.41 -16.03
C ILE A 55 -29.83 22.05 -16.87
N SER A 56 -31.04 22.45 -16.45
CA SER A 56 -32.27 22.20 -17.20
C SER A 56 -32.29 22.88 -18.58
N LYS A 57 -31.66 24.05 -18.73
CA LYS A 57 -31.62 24.86 -19.95
C LYS A 57 -30.49 24.50 -20.91
N ILE A 58 -29.41 23.88 -20.43
CA ILE A 58 -28.31 23.43 -21.30
C ILE A 58 -28.85 22.42 -22.33
N PRO A 59 -28.66 22.65 -23.65
CA PRO A 59 -29.05 21.69 -24.68
C PRO A 59 -28.44 20.31 -24.42
N VAL A 60 -29.16 19.25 -24.76
CA VAL A 60 -28.59 17.89 -24.65
C VAL A 60 -27.51 17.75 -25.72
N PRO A 61 -26.23 17.53 -25.36
CA PRO A 61 -25.16 17.42 -26.34
C PRO A 61 -25.38 16.21 -27.25
N THR A 62 -25.06 16.36 -28.54
CA THR A 62 -24.95 15.21 -29.45
C THR A 62 -23.52 14.69 -29.45
N TYR A 63 -23.30 13.37 -29.52
CA TYR A 63 -21.93 12.85 -29.58
C TYR A 63 -21.21 13.37 -30.84
N PRO A 64 -19.97 13.91 -30.75
CA PRO A 64 -19.03 13.88 -29.61
C PRO A 64 -19.01 15.14 -28.72
N GLU A 65 -19.98 16.04 -28.86
CA GLU A 65 -20.03 17.32 -28.15
C GLU A 65 -20.10 17.14 -26.62
N SER A 66 -19.53 18.11 -25.91
CA SER A 66 -19.61 18.24 -24.46
C SER A 66 -19.83 19.71 -24.09
N HIS A 67 -20.52 19.98 -22.98
CA HIS A 67 -20.74 21.34 -22.48
C HIS A 67 -20.15 21.51 -21.08
N ARG A 68 -19.77 22.74 -20.72
CA ARG A 68 -19.35 23.09 -19.36
C ARG A 68 -20.30 24.09 -18.76
N LEU A 69 -20.66 23.89 -17.50
CA LEU A 69 -21.32 24.87 -16.67
C LEU A 69 -20.34 25.32 -15.59
N PHE A 70 -19.86 26.56 -15.71
CA PHE A 70 -19.06 27.22 -14.69
C PHE A 70 -19.95 27.74 -13.57
N VAL A 71 -19.62 27.37 -12.34
CA VAL A 71 -20.26 27.87 -11.12
C VAL A 71 -19.31 28.87 -10.47
N VAL A 72 -19.73 30.10 -10.28
CA VAL A 72 -18.86 31.15 -9.74
C VAL A 72 -18.50 30.88 -8.27
N GLY A 73 -17.21 30.85 -7.96
CA GLY A 73 -16.67 30.63 -6.61
C GLY A 73 -16.86 31.79 -5.64
N ASP A 74 -16.40 31.62 -4.40
CA ASP A 74 -16.58 32.58 -3.29
C ASP A 74 -18.08 32.88 -2.99
N GLN A 75 -18.92 31.86 -3.18
CA GLN A 75 -20.37 31.90 -2.95
C GLN A 75 -20.86 30.57 -2.37
N ILE A 76 -21.95 30.65 -1.58
CA ILE A 76 -22.67 29.48 -1.07
C ILE A 76 -23.97 29.35 -1.85
N TYR A 77 -24.13 28.22 -2.53
CA TYR A 77 -25.34 27.82 -3.24
C TYR A 77 -26.16 26.90 -2.35
N GLN A 78 -27.33 27.39 -1.89
CA GLN A 78 -28.27 26.58 -1.12
C GLN A 78 -29.02 25.64 -2.05
N ILE A 79 -28.72 24.35 -1.98
CA ILE A 79 -29.31 23.32 -2.81
C ILE A 79 -30.59 22.81 -2.13
N GLN A 80 -31.73 23.18 -2.68
CA GLN A 80 -33.06 22.78 -2.18
C GLN A 80 -33.63 21.57 -2.92
N SER A 81 -33.13 21.29 -4.12
CA SER A 81 -33.51 20.15 -4.94
C SER A 81 -32.27 19.51 -5.56
N GLU A 82 -32.37 18.21 -5.83
CA GLU A 82 -31.29 17.42 -6.42
C GLU A 82 -30.91 17.93 -7.83
N ILE A 83 -29.61 18.07 -8.10
CA ILE A 83 -29.07 18.43 -9.42
C ILE A 83 -28.90 17.14 -10.23
N VAL A 84 -29.71 16.96 -11.27
CA VAL A 84 -29.63 15.79 -12.15
C VAL A 84 -28.71 16.09 -13.33
N MET A 85 -27.53 15.47 -13.36
CA MET A 85 -26.54 15.68 -14.41
C MET A 85 -27.01 15.15 -15.77
N LYS A 86 -26.82 15.95 -16.82
CA LYS A 86 -27.11 15.57 -18.21
C LYS A 86 -25.94 14.83 -18.86
N TYR A 87 -26.24 14.11 -19.95
CA TYR A 87 -25.26 13.50 -20.83
C TYR A 87 -24.21 14.54 -21.27
N ASN A 88 -22.92 14.21 -21.15
CA ASN A 88 -21.76 15.04 -21.55
C ASN A 88 -21.77 16.51 -21.04
N VAL A 89 -22.33 16.77 -19.85
CA VAL A 89 -22.22 18.08 -19.19
C VAL A 89 -21.26 17.99 -18.01
N ALA A 90 -20.28 18.89 -17.97
CA ALA A 90 -19.39 19.10 -16.84
C ALA A 90 -19.87 20.26 -15.96
N LEU A 91 -19.86 20.09 -14.64
CA LEU A 91 -20.08 21.13 -13.64
C LEU A 91 -18.71 21.49 -13.04
N VAL A 92 -18.25 22.71 -13.31
CA VAL A 92 -16.89 23.16 -12.98
C VAL A 92 -16.96 24.39 -12.10
N GLY A 93 -16.25 24.40 -10.98
CA GLY A 93 -16.10 25.60 -10.17
C GLY A 93 -15.12 26.59 -10.78
N ASP A 94 -15.54 27.84 -10.87
CA ASP A 94 -14.63 28.96 -11.16
C ASP A 94 -14.02 29.44 -9.85
N ILE A 95 -12.75 29.15 -9.61
CA ILE A 95 -12.07 29.48 -8.35
C ILE A 95 -11.83 30.99 -8.28
N VAL A 96 -12.53 31.67 -7.36
CA VAL A 96 -12.42 33.12 -7.15
C VAL A 96 -11.77 33.36 -5.79
N ASN A 97 -10.74 34.21 -5.73
CA ASN A 97 -9.99 34.50 -4.50
C ASN A 97 -9.46 33.24 -3.78
N GLY A 98 -9.12 32.19 -4.54
CA GLY A 98 -8.66 30.92 -3.99
C GLY A 98 -9.75 30.04 -3.36
N ARG A 99 -11.04 30.39 -3.51
CA ARG A 99 -12.17 29.63 -2.96
C ARG A 99 -13.00 28.98 -4.05
N LYS A 100 -13.37 27.72 -3.83
CA LYS A 100 -14.28 26.97 -4.69
C LYS A 100 -15.73 27.44 -4.46
N PRO A 101 -16.67 27.17 -5.38
CA PRO A 101 -18.08 27.33 -5.11
C PRO A 101 -18.55 26.27 -4.10
N HIS A 102 -19.36 26.71 -3.15
CA HIS A 102 -19.81 25.88 -2.04
C HIS A 102 -21.27 25.48 -2.23
N LEU A 103 -21.53 24.19 -2.46
CA LEU A 103 -22.86 23.61 -2.66
C LEU A 103 -23.34 23.04 -1.33
N ARG A 104 -24.20 23.78 -0.63
CA ARG A 104 -24.68 23.41 0.71
C ARG A 104 -26.11 22.87 0.63
N ALA A 105 -26.35 21.73 1.26
CA ALA A 105 -27.67 21.12 1.36
C ALA A 105 -28.12 20.92 2.80
N GLY A 106 -29.44 21.08 3.04
CA GLY A 106 -30.05 20.74 4.32
C GLY A 106 -30.07 19.23 4.60
N PRO A 107 -30.21 18.80 5.87
CA PRO A 107 -30.15 17.38 6.25
C PRO A 107 -31.26 16.52 5.67
N SER A 108 -32.37 17.12 5.23
CA SER A 108 -33.49 16.43 4.57
C SER A 108 -33.24 16.13 3.10
N LEU A 109 -32.26 16.76 2.46
CA LEU A 109 -31.97 16.50 1.05
C LEU A 109 -31.24 15.16 0.93
N ALA A 110 -31.86 14.23 0.20
CA ALA A 110 -31.29 12.91 0.00
C ALA A 110 -29.95 12.95 -0.76
N ARG A 111 -29.88 13.77 -1.81
CA ARG A 111 -28.73 13.84 -2.74
C ARG A 111 -28.54 15.27 -3.24
N ILE A 112 -27.30 15.76 -3.30
CA ILE A 112 -26.99 17.06 -3.91
C ILE A 112 -26.93 16.90 -5.44
N VAL A 113 -26.12 15.96 -5.93
CA VAL A 113 -25.94 15.67 -7.35
C VAL A 113 -26.28 14.21 -7.63
N ARG A 114 -27.03 13.95 -8.70
CA ARG A 114 -27.30 12.60 -9.21
C ARG A 114 -26.95 12.48 -10.68
N TYR A 115 -26.26 11.40 -11.03
CA TYR A 115 -26.21 10.89 -12.39
C TYR A 115 -27.41 9.98 -12.61
N ASP A 116 -28.22 10.27 -13.62
CA ASP A 116 -29.41 9.47 -13.90
C ASP A 116 -29.02 8.06 -14.39
N ALA A 117 -29.60 7.02 -13.78
CA ALA A 117 -29.22 5.63 -14.04
C ALA A 117 -29.58 5.16 -15.45
N LEU A 118 -30.50 5.86 -16.13
CA LEU A 118 -30.92 5.56 -17.50
C LEU A 118 -30.14 6.35 -18.55
N THR A 119 -29.17 7.17 -18.12
CA THR A 119 -28.39 8.05 -18.99
C THR A 119 -26.92 7.63 -18.98
N VAL A 120 -26.30 7.47 -20.14
CA VAL A 120 -24.86 7.23 -20.24
C VAL A 120 -24.11 8.42 -19.62
N ALA A 121 -23.23 8.16 -18.65
CA ALA A 121 -22.32 9.16 -18.11
C ALA A 121 -20.92 8.86 -18.63
N ASN A 122 -20.44 9.59 -19.64
CA ASN A 122 -19.07 9.43 -20.13
C ASN A 122 -18.06 10.20 -19.27
N ARG A 123 -16.78 10.10 -19.60
CA ARG A 123 -15.70 10.85 -18.92
C ARG A 123 -15.83 12.37 -19.05
N SER A 124 -16.56 12.85 -20.06
CA SER A 124 -16.90 14.27 -20.22
C SER A 124 -17.94 14.75 -19.19
N CYS A 125 -18.65 13.84 -18.51
CA CYS A 125 -19.51 14.19 -17.39
C CYS A 125 -18.62 14.35 -16.15
N GLU A 126 -18.28 15.59 -15.82
CA GLU A 126 -17.27 15.93 -14.81
C GLU A 126 -17.86 16.78 -13.68
N LEU A 127 -17.42 16.55 -12.45
CA LEU A 127 -17.53 17.48 -11.34
C LEU A 127 -16.10 17.92 -10.99
N ARG A 128 -15.80 19.21 -11.07
CA ARG A 128 -14.45 19.71 -10.79
C ARG A 128 -14.44 20.99 -9.99
N ASP A 129 -13.51 21.11 -9.05
CA ASP A 129 -13.24 22.35 -8.30
C ASP A 129 -14.45 22.83 -7.47
N LEU A 130 -15.19 21.90 -6.84
CA LEU A 130 -16.42 22.18 -6.07
C LEU A 130 -16.27 21.77 -4.59
N GLU A 131 -16.95 22.48 -3.70
CA GLU A 131 -17.14 22.09 -2.29
C GLU A 131 -18.58 21.63 -2.06
N PHE A 132 -18.76 20.51 -1.35
CA PHE A 132 -20.06 19.95 -0.99
C PHE A 132 -20.20 19.88 0.53
N GLU A 133 -21.24 20.48 1.10
CA GLU A 133 -21.49 20.43 2.55
C GLU A 133 -22.92 19.98 2.87
N GLY A 134 -23.04 19.07 3.84
CA GLY A 134 -24.33 18.60 4.34
C GLY A 134 -25.05 17.65 3.39
N GLY A 135 -26.37 17.56 3.54
CA GLY A 135 -27.19 16.54 2.88
C GLY A 135 -26.91 15.12 3.37
N ASN A 136 -27.67 14.15 2.85
CA ASN A 136 -27.41 12.75 3.14
C ASN A 136 -26.27 12.18 2.27
N ILE A 137 -26.33 12.48 0.97
CA ILE A 137 -25.33 12.08 -0.04
C ILE A 137 -24.95 13.30 -0.88
N ALA A 138 -23.66 13.54 -1.13
CA ALA A 138 -23.27 14.61 -2.04
C ALA A 138 -23.43 14.18 -3.51
N VAL A 139 -22.82 13.07 -3.91
CA VAL A 139 -22.87 12.57 -5.30
C VAL A 139 -23.40 11.15 -5.34
N HIS A 140 -24.44 10.93 -6.15
CA HIS A 140 -24.98 9.59 -6.40
C HIS A 140 -24.84 9.21 -7.86
N MET A 141 -24.32 8.01 -8.13
CA MET A 141 -24.15 7.47 -9.47
C MET A 141 -24.39 5.97 -9.49
N GLY A 142 -24.46 5.41 -10.70
CA GLY A 142 -24.84 4.01 -10.89
C GLY A 142 -25.74 3.88 -12.10
N GLY A 143 -25.44 2.90 -12.98
CA GLY A 143 -26.23 2.66 -14.18
C GLY A 143 -27.33 1.63 -13.97
N ALA A 144 -28.35 1.69 -14.81
CA ALA A 144 -29.25 0.58 -15.10
C ALA A 144 -28.58 -0.41 -16.09
N PRO A 145 -29.03 -1.67 -16.19
CA PRO A 145 -28.44 -2.65 -17.10
C PRO A 145 -28.20 -2.09 -18.50
N THR A 146 -27.07 -2.45 -19.13
CA THR A 146 -26.59 -1.95 -20.44
C THR A 146 -26.07 -0.51 -20.48
N MET A 147 -26.20 0.26 -19.39
CA MET A 147 -25.66 1.62 -19.32
C MET A 147 -24.18 1.62 -18.94
N ARG A 148 -23.52 2.74 -19.28
CA ARG A 148 -22.11 2.99 -18.99
C ARG A 148 -21.95 4.28 -18.19
N HIS A 149 -21.30 4.20 -17.02
CA HIS A 149 -21.07 5.33 -16.12
C HIS A 149 -19.58 5.45 -15.78
N ARG A 150 -18.94 6.50 -16.29
CA ARG A 150 -17.52 6.84 -16.11
C ARG A 150 -17.31 8.32 -15.72
N PRO A 151 -18.13 8.91 -14.83
CA PRO A 151 -17.95 10.31 -14.50
C PRO A 151 -16.57 10.57 -13.88
N ARG A 152 -16.07 11.79 -14.05
CA ARG A 152 -14.84 12.26 -13.40
C ARG A 152 -15.21 13.20 -12.27
N ILE A 153 -14.66 12.97 -11.09
CA ILE A 153 -14.80 13.83 -9.92
C ILE A 153 -13.37 14.22 -9.53
N GLU A 154 -13.03 15.49 -9.71
CA GLU A 154 -11.65 15.95 -9.55
C GLU A 154 -11.56 17.22 -8.70
N ASN A 155 -10.60 17.26 -7.78
CA ASN A 155 -10.36 18.44 -6.94
C ASN A 155 -11.64 18.93 -6.23
N CYS A 156 -12.47 18.01 -5.75
CA CYS A 156 -13.69 18.31 -5.02
C CYS A 156 -13.51 18.03 -3.53
N ASP A 157 -14.14 18.84 -2.69
CA ASP A 157 -14.12 18.67 -1.25
C ASP A 157 -15.51 18.31 -0.74
N PHE A 158 -15.59 17.33 0.17
CA PHE A 158 -16.83 16.79 0.70
C PHE A 158 -16.80 16.85 2.21
N TYR A 159 -17.77 17.56 2.79
CA TYR A 159 -17.84 17.82 4.23
C TYR A 159 -19.19 17.40 4.81
N TRP A 160 -19.14 16.58 5.86
CA TRP A 160 -20.28 16.35 6.77
C TRP A 160 -21.55 15.78 6.12
N GLN A 161 -21.42 14.91 5.12
CA GLN A 161 -22.56 14.12 4.63
C GLN A 161 -23.07 13.17 5.73
N LEU A 162 -24.38 12.98 5.85
CA LEU A 162 -24.93 12.11 6.89
C LEU A 162 -24.69 10.62 6.62
N HIS A 163 -24.59 10.21 5.35
CA HIS A 163 -24.37 8.82 4.96
C HIS A 163 -23.05 8.64 4.20
N ALA A 164 -22.90 9.25 3.02
CA ALA A 164 -21.68 9.14 2.24
C ALA A 164 -21.41 10.36 1.36
N ALA A 165 -20.15 10.69 1.11
CA ALA A 165 -19.82 11.73 0.14
C ALA A 165 -20.17 11.29 -1.29
N ALA A 166 -19.82 10.06 -1.66
CA ALA A 166 -20.24 9.46 -2.93
C ALA A 166 -20.90 8.10 -2.72
N VAL A 167 -22.02 7.86 -3.40
CA VAL A 167 -22.67 6.53 -3.47
C VAL A 167 -22.65 6.04 -4.91
N ILE A 168 -22.22 4.79 -5.10
CA ILE A 168 -22.17 4.13 -6.41
C ILE A 168 -23.00 2.84 -6.37
N ASP A 169 -24.18 2.88 -6.99
CA ASP A 169 -25.12 1.76 -7.08
C ASP A 169 -25.01 1.06 -8.44
N VAL A 170 -24.30 -0.05 -8.52
CA VAL A 170 -24.14 -0.81 -9.77
C VAL A 170 -25.21 -1.90 -9.84
N ARG A 171 -26.12 -1.82 -10.82
CA ARG A 171 -27.24 -2.76 -10.98
C ARG A 171 -27.26 -3.46 -12.33
N GLY A 172 -27.27 -4.79 -12.32
CA GLY A 172 -27.28 -5.64 -13.53
C GLY A 172 -26.03 -5.50 -14.41
N SER A 173 -26.14 -5.71 -15.72
CA SER A 173 -24.99 -5.72 -16.65
C SER A 173 -24.48 -4.32 -17.01
N VAL A 174 -23.94 -3.62 -16.02
CA VAL A 174 -23.44 -2.24 -16.11
C VAL A 174 -21.93 -2.19 -16.17
N ILE A 175 -21.40 -1.27 -16.98
CA ILE A 175 -20.00 -0.85 -16.90
C ILE A 175 -19.94 0.44 -16.09
N CYS A 176 -19.38 0.38 -14.89
CA CYS A 176 -19.22 1.54 -14.02
C CYS A 176 -17.75 1.69 -13.58
N ASP A 177 -17.09 2.74 -14.10
CA ASP A 177 -15.68 3.05 -13.82
C ASP A 177 -15.49 4.55 -13.56
N PRO A 178 -16.10 5.10 -12.49
CA PRO A 178 -15.92 6.49 -12.12
C PRO A 178 -14.47 6.75 -11.68
N ARG A 179 -14.01 7.97 -11.87
CA ARG A 179 -12.67 8.39 -11.43
C ARG A 179 -12.78 9.48 -10.37
N PHE A 180 -12.14 9.25 -9.23
CA PHE A 180 -11.97 10.23 -8.17
C PHE A 180 -10.49 10.61 -8.12
N SER A 181 -10.19 11.89 -8.23
CA SER A 181 -8.81 12.35 -8.13
C SER A 181 -8.66 13.65 -7.38
N LYS A 182 -7.70 13.75 -6.45
CA LYS A 182 -7.44 15.00 -5.70
C LYS A 182 -8.63 15.44 -4.86
N CYS A 183 -9.47 14.51 -4.42
CA CYS A 183 -10.66 14.83 -3.64
C CYS A 183 -10.37 14.71 -2.14
N ASN A 184 -11.01 15.57 -1.34
CA ASN A 184 -10.98 15.47 0.11
C ASN A 184 -12.34 15.02 0.64
N PHE A 185 -12.38 13.94 1.41
CA PHE A 185 -13.57 13.37 2.02
C PHE A 185 -13.45 13.50 3.54
N VAL A 186 -14.15 14.45 4.14
CA VAL A 186 -13.99 14.81 5.55
C VAL A 186 -15.30 14.64 6.33
N GLY A 187 -15.23 13.90 7.44
CA GLY A 187 -16.34 13.69 8.35
C GLY A 187 -17.03 12.33 8.22
N LYS A 188 -18.28 12.23 8.72
CA LYS A 188 -19.06 10.99 8.86
C LYS A 188 -19.68 10.59 7.50
N TYR A 189 -20.20 9.39 7.22
CA TYR A 189 -20.09 8.05 7.81
C TYR A 189 -19.18 7.16 6.93
N VAL A 190 -19.34 7.26 5.60
CA VAL A 190 -18.45 6.67 4.57
C VAL A 190 -17.97 7.76 3.60
N GLY A 191 -16.74 7.65 3.06
CA GLY A 191 -16.29 8.54 1.99
C GLY A 191 -16.94 8.17 0.66
N ILE A 192 -16.50 7.04 0.08
CA ILE A 192 -17.11 6.45 -1.12
C ILE A 192 -17.77 5.12 -0.71
N ASP A 193 -19.09 5.00 -0.90
CA ASP A 193 -19.85 3.77 -0.63
C ASP A 193 -20.31 3.13 -1.95
N VAL A 194 -19.95 1.87 -2.17
CA VAL A 194 -20.27 1.13 -3.38
C VAL A 194 -21.16 -0.05 -3.03
N SER A 195 -22.27 -0.17 -3.74
CA SER A 195 -23.14 -1.34 -3.70
C SER A 195 -23.23 -1.94 -5.10
N VAL A 196 -22.71 -3.16 -5.27
CA VAL A 196 -22.79 -3.89 -6.54
C VAL A 196 -23.80 -5.03 -6.40
N THR A 197 -24.89 -4.93 -7.16
CA THR A 197 -25.99 -5.89 -7.15
C THR A 197 -26.41 -6.24 -8.58
N GLY A 198 -25.99 -7.39 -9.09
CA GLY A 198 -26.48 -7.89 -10.38
C GLY A 198 -25.46 -8.62 -11.21
N ALA A 199 -25.97 -9.40 -12.16
CA ALA A 199 -25.13 -10.29 -12.97
C ALA A 199 -24.36 -9.58 -14.08
N ALA A 200 -23.13 -10.04 -14.32
CA ALA A 200 -22.22 -9.54 -15.36
C ALA A 200 -21.91 -8.03 -15.24
N SER A 201 -21.78 -7.54 -14.01
CA SER A 201 -21.35 -6.16 -13.72
C SER A 201 -19.85 -6.03 -13.93
N LEU A 202 -19.40 -4.91 -14.52
CA LEU A 202 -18.00 -4.52 -14.56
C LEU A 202 -17.81 -3.22 -13.77
N PHE A 203 -17.27 -3.33 -12.55
CA PHE A 203 -17.02 -2.19 -11.68
C PHE A 203 -15.51 -2.01 -11.46
N ARG A 204 -14.95 -0.89 -11.94
CA ARG A 204 -13.50 -0.61 -11.87
C ARG A 204 -13.19 0.89 -11.67
N PRO A 205 -13.56 1.50 -10.53
CA PRO A 205 -13.17 2.86 -10.19
C PRO A 205 -11.65 3.04 -10.13
N ASP A 206 -11.23 4.28 -10.37
CA ASP A 206 -9.86 4.76 -10.18
C ASP A 206 -9.89 5.88 -9.13
N VAL A 207 -9.36 5.60 -7.94
CA VAL A 207 -9.31 6.54 -6.80
C VAL A 207 -7.85 6.91 -6.57
N VAL A 208 -7.50 8.17 -6.84
CA VAL A 208 -6.11 8.62 -6.93
C VAL A 208 -5.88 9.91 -6.16
N ASP A 209 -4.84 9.98 -5.33
CA ASP A 209 -4.43 11.23 -4.67
C ASP A 209 -5.58 11.85 -3.85
N CYS A 210 -6.40 11.01 -3.21
CA CYS A 210 -7.53 11.45 -2.38
C CYS A 210 -7.20 11.37 -0.89
N LEU A 211 -7.79 12.27 -0.11
CA LEU A 211 -7.76 12.24 1.36
C LEU A 211 -9.11 11.76 1.89
N PHE A 212 -9.09 10.80 2.80
CA PHE A 212 -10.23 10.32 3.57
C PHE A 212 -9.93 10.56 5.05
N GLU A 213 -10.69 11.44 5.70
CA GLU A 213 -10.45 11.85 7.07
C GLU A 213 -11.72 11.74 7.95
N GLY A 214 -11.61 10.99 9.05
CA GLY A 214 -12.62 10.97 10.11
C GLY A 214 -13.90 10.17 9.81
N GLN A 215 -13.88 9.25 8.83
CA GLN A 215 -15.04 8.41 8.52
C GLN A 215 -15.33 7.38 9.62
N THR A 216 -16.54 7.39 10.17
CA THR A 216 -16.93 6.48 11.27
C THR A 216 -17.18 5.04 10.83
N SER A 217 -17.27 4.75 9.53
CA SER A 217 -17.43 3.40 8.97
C SER A 217 -16.22 3.00 8.12
N ALA A 218 -16.02 3.65 6.98
CA ALA A 218 -14.86 3.42 6.12
C ALA A 218 -14.56 4.63 5.24
N GLY A 219 -13.30 4.87 4.90
CA GLY A 219 -12.95 5.85 3.86
C GLY A 219 -13.52 5.42 2.51
N TYR A 220 -13.23 4.18 2.10
CA TYR A 220 -13.76 3.56 0.89
C TYR A 220 -14.38 2.20 1.19
N ARG A 221 -15.66 2.04 0.86
CA ARG A 221 -16.43 0.82 1.12
C ARG A 221 -16.94 0.20 -0.16
N ILE A 222 -16.79 -1.12 -0.29
CA ILE A 222 -17.39 -1.91 -1.36
C ILE A 222 -18.22 -3.03 -0.74
N VAL A 223 -19.50 -3.10 -1.11
CA VAL A 223 -20.37 -4.22 -0.82
C VAL A 223 -20.68 -4.93 -2.14
N ASP A 224 -20.03 -6.07 -2.34
CA ASP A 224 -20.13 -6.87 -3.57
C ASP A 224 -21.10 -8.05 -3.36
N ASN A 225 -22.30 -7.92 -3.94
CA ASN A 225 -23.31 -8.98 -3.98
C ASN A 225 -23.59 -9.43 -5.43
N ALA A 226 -22.65 -9.20 -6.35
CA ALA A 226 -22.89 -9.36 -7.78
C ALA A 226 -22.78 -10.82 -8.25
N ALA A 227 -23.92 -11.45 -8.56
CA ALA A 227 -23.97 -12.79 -9.17
C ALA A 227 -23.29 -12.88 -10.57
N GLY A 228 -23.21 -14.08 -11.14
CA GLY A 228 -22.83 -14.28 -12.56
C GLY A 228 -21.37 -13.93 -12.88
N GLN A 229 -20.98 -13.72 -14.13
CA GLN A 229 -19.59 -13.40 -14.50
C GLN A 229 -19.24 -11.91 -14.24
N SER A 230 -19.40 -11.44 -12.99
CA SER A 230 -19.12 -10.06 -12.60
C SER A 230 -17.66 -9.90 -12.18
N GLU A 231 -17.08 -8.73 -12.46
CA GLU A 231 -15.78 -8.33 -11.94
C GLU A 231 -15.93 -7.00 -11.21
N VAL A 232 -15.75 -7.04 -9.89
CA VAL A 232 -15.86 -5.91 -8.99
C VAL A 232 -14.50 -5.59 -8.43
N GLY A 233 -14.08 -4.34 -8.52
CA GLY A 233 -12.71 -4.03 -8.19
C GLY A 233 -12.40 -2.56 -8.25
N GLY A 234 -11.14 -2.25 -8.50
CA GLY A 234 -10.69 -0.89 -8.72
C GLY A 234 -9.21 -0.71 -8.42
N ILE A 235 -8.73 0.48 -8.73
CA ILE A 235 -7.38 0.93 -8.38
C ILE A 235 -7.52 2.01 -7.32
N VAL A 236 -6.83 1.84 -6.20
CA VAL A 236 -6.68 2.87 -5.16
C VAL A 236 -5.20 3.17 -5.02
N ARG A 237 -4.79 4.41 -5.30
CA ARG A 237 -3.37 4.77 -5.21
C ARG A 237 -3.15 6.20 -4.77
N ASP A 238 -1.99 6.46 -4.16
CA ASP A 238 -1.63 7.79 -3.66
C ASP A 238 -2.64 8.35 -2.63
N CYS A 239 -3.47 7.49 -2.02
CA CYS A 239 -4.53 7.95 -1.13
C CYS A 239 -4.05 7.99 0.32
N ARG A 240 -4.68 8.85 1.11
CA ARG A 240 -4.45 8.97 2.56
C ARG A 240 -5.75 8.66 3.29
N PHE A 241 -5.68 7.76 4.26
CA PHE A 241 -6.79 7.38 5.14
C PHE A 241 -6.40 7.69 6.58
N GLU A 242 -6.99 8.75 7.13
CA GLU A 242 -6.62 9.31 8.43
C GLU A 242 -7.83 9.28 9.38
N GLU A 243 -7.65 8.68 10.56
CA GLU A 243 -8.70 8.63 11.60
C GLU A 243 -10.04 7.99 11.14
N CYS A 244 -10.02 7.17 10.09
CA CYS A 244 -11.18 6.39 9.67
C CYS A 244 -11.42 5.21 10.62
N ARG A 245 -12.62 4.63 10.65
CA ARG A 245 -12.80 3.32 11.29
C ARG A 245 -12.05 2.25 10.51
N ASN A 246 -12.42 2.01 9.26
CA ASN A 246 -11.59 1.27 8.31
C ASN A 246 -11.06 2.24 7.24
N GLY A 247 -9.84 2.04 6.74
CA GLY A 247 -9.40 2.78 5.55
C GLY A 247 -10.21 2.33 4.32
N ILE A 248 -10.03 1.07 3.96
CA ILE A 248 -10.77 0.37 2.90
C ILE A 248 -11.51 -0.83 3.53
N ASP A 249 -12.82 -0.93 3.31
CA ASP A 249 -13.64 -2.08 3.75
C ASP A 249 -14.36 -2.70 2.56
N VAL A 250 -14.01 -3.93 2.24
CA VAL A 250 -14.66 -4.71 1.19
C VAL A 250 -15.39 -5.88 1.82
N VAL A 251 -16.68 -5.93 1.57
CA VAL A 251 -17.58 -7.00 1.99
C VAL A 251 -18.10 -7.66 0.74
N SER A 252 -17.55 -8.81 0.41
CA SER A 252 -18.17 -9.66 -0.59
C SER A 252 -19.27 -10.46 0.14
N GLY A 253 -20.48 -10.53 -0.40
CA GLY A 253 -21.64 -11.30 0.13
C GLY A 253 -21.71 -12.80 -0.23
N THR A 254 -22.76 -13.28 -0.90
CA THR A 254 -22.83 -14.66 -1.45
C THR A 254 -23.04 -14.71 -2.97
N GLY A 255 -23.24 -13.55 -3.62
CA GLY A 255 -23.39 -13.42 -5.07
C GLY A 255 -22.09 -13.19 -5.87
N ALA A 256 -21.15 -12.36 -5.38
CA ALA A 256 -19.84 -12.08 -6.01
C ALA A 256 -19.14 -13.28 -6.70
N THR A 257 -18.38 -13.01 -7.74
CA THR A 257 -17.66 -14.06 -8.50
C THR A 257 -16.22 -13.74 -8.80
N LYS A 258 -15.85 -12.47 -8.67
CA LYS A 258 -14.48 -12.01 -8.82
C LYS A 258 -14.35 -10.62 -8.21
N THR A 259 -13.63 -10.55 -7.10
CA THR A 259 -13.25 -9.26 -6.50
C THR A 259 -11.77 -9.01 -6.79
N LYS A 260 -11.45 -7.94 -7.55
CA LYS A 260 -10.07 -7.57 -7.94
C LYS A 260 -9.68 -6.20 -7.43
N LEU A 261 -8.78 -6.13 -6.45
CA LEU A 261 -8.35 -4.88 -5.83
C LEU A 261 -6.87 -4.64 -6.05
N ASP A 262 -6.53 -3.46 -6.54
CA ASP A 262 -5.15 -3.01 -6.71
C ASP A 262 -4.93 -1.74 -5.88
N ILE A 263 -4.29 -1.92 -4.72
CA ILE A 263 -4.07 -0.86 -3.74
C ILE A 263 -2.57 -0.57 -3.70
N ARG A 264 -2.18 0.63 -4.08
CA ARG A 264 -0.76 1.00 -4.16
C ARG A 264 -0.47 2.25 -3.38
N THR A 265 0.68 2.29 -2.71
CA THR A 265 1.37 3.53 -2.36
C THR A 265 0.44 4.53 -1.67
N SER A 266 -0.33 3.99 -0.72
CA SER A 266 -1.33 4.71 0.06
C SER A 266 -0.96 4.59 1.54
N SER A 267 -1.41 5.54 2.35
CA SER A 267 -1.17 5.54 3.80
C SER A 267 -2.47 5.39 4.56
N PHE A 268 -2.34 4.65 5.65
CA PHE A 268 -3.39 4.40 6.61
C PHE A 268 -2.82 4.79 7.97
N THR A 269 -3.40 5.81 8.60
CA THR A 269 -2.89 6.38 9.83
C THR A 269 -4.01 6.48 10.85
N ARG A 270 -3.81 5.87 12.02
CA ARG A 270 -4.74 5.92 13.15
C ARG A 270 -6.16 5.45 12.80
N CYS A 271 -6.31 4.42 11.97
CA CYS A 271 -7.65 3.86 11.76
C CYS A 271 -8.09 3.06 12.99
N ALA A 272 -9.36 3.23 13.39
CA ALA A 272 -9.91 2.68 14.63
C ALA A 272 -10.20 1.17 14.58
N ALA A 273 -10.16 0.57 13.40
CA ALA A 273 -10.21 -0.87 13.14
C ALA A 273 -9.06 -1.23 12.18
N ASP A 274 -9.35 -1.62 10.94
CA ASP A 274 -8.34 -2.10 10.02
C ASP A 274 -7.96 -1.03 8.97
N GLY A 275 -6.69 -0.98 8.56
CA GLY A 275 -6.30 -0.18 7.40
C GLY A 275 -7.03 -0.66 6.15
N ILE A 276 -6.87 -1.96 5.84
CA ILE A 276 -7.63 -2.65 4.79
C ILE A 276 -8.31 -3.89 5.39
N SER A 277 -9.62 -3.99 5.23
CA SER A 277 -10.44 -5.14 5.61
C SER A 277 -11.11 -5.73 4.37
N LEU A 278 -10.75 -6.96 4.00
CA LEU A 278 -11.42 -7.75 2.97
C LEU A 278 -12.13 -8.94 3.63
N ARG A 279 -13.46 -8.86 3.71
CA ARG A 279 -14.34 -9.85 4.32
C ARG A 279 -15.08 -10.63 3.25
N ILE A 280 -14.79 -11.93 3.18
CA ILE A 280 -15.26 -12.84 2.14
C ILE A 280 -16.34 -13.73 2.75
N ALA A 281 -17.62 -13.51 2.47
CA ALA A 281 -18.67 -14.28 3.13
C ALA A 281 -18.90 -15.67 2.51
N LEU A 282 -18.87 -15.88 1.18
CA LEU A 282 -18.89 -17.21 0.52
C LEU A 282 -18.61 -17.08 -0.99
N PHE A 283 -17.35 -17.17 -1.46
CA PHE A 283 -17.05 -16.97 -2.90
C PHE A 283 -16.05 -17.87 -3.59
N ALA A 284 -16.09 -17.74 -4.92
CA ALA A 284 -15.03 -18.04 -5.86
C ALA A 284 -14.34 -16.76 -6.36
N ASN A 285 -13.02 -16.77 -6.31
CA ASN A 285 -12.03 -15.84 -6.87
C ASN A 285 -11.89 -14.45 -6.24
N THR A 286 -10.72 -14.21 -5.64
CA THR A 286 -10.27 -12.86 -5.26
C THR A 286 -8.85 -12.64 -5.78
N ASP A 287 -8.55 -11.44 -6.29
CA ASP A 287 -7.22 -11.05 -6.75
C ASP A 287 -6.88 -9.71 -6.10
N THR A 288 -6.12 -9.75 -5.01
CA THR A 288 -5.78 -8.56 -4.21
C THR A 288 -4.29 -8.30 -4.26
N LEU A 289 -3.92 -7.10 -4.72
CA LEU A 289 -2.56 -6.57 -4.64
C LEU A 289 -2.53 -5.39 -3.69
N VAL A 290 -1.67 -5.45 -2.68
CA VAL A 290 -1.30 -4.33 -1.81
C VAL A 290 0.19 -4.10 -1.97
N GLU A 291 0.58 -2.95 -2.52
CA GLU A 291 1.98 -2.66 -2.86
C GLU A 291 2.40 -1.28 -2.36
N GLY A 292 3.57 -1.16 -1.72
CA GLY A 292 4.10 0.17 -1.38
C GLY A 292 3.31 0.91 -0.28
N CYS A 293 2.42 0.24 0.46
CA CYS A 293 1.50 0.89 1.40
C CYS A 293 2.08 1.00 2.81
N SER A 294 1.66 2.02 3.56
CA SER A 294 2.05 2.22 4.96
C SER A 294 0.84 2.19 5.89
N PHE A 295 0.97 1.48 7.00
CA PHE A 295 -0.05 1.32 8.04
C PHE A 295 0.57 1.71 9.38
N VAL A 296 0.14 2.84 9.94
CA VAL A 296 0.76 3.40 11.15
C VAL A 296 -0.29 3.61 12.24
N ASP A 297 0.01 3.13 13.45
CA ASP A 297 -0.81 3.33 14.65
C ASP A 297 -2.26 2.85 14.51
N GLN A 298 -2.45 1.68 13.88
CA GLN A 298 -3.77 1.08 13.69
C GLN A 298 -4.27 0.48 15.00
N ALA A 299 -5.55 0.70 15.33
CA ALA A 299 -6.16 0.04 16.49
C ALA A 299 -6.53 -1.43 16.21
N GLY A 300 -6.61 -1.85 14.94
CA GLY A 300 -6.79 -3.23 14.50
C GLY A 300 -5.57 -3.73 13.71
N HIS A 301 -5.78 -4.11 12.46
CA HIS A 301 -4.75 -4.66 11.57
C HIS A 301 -4.26 -3.64 10.54
N GLY A 302 -3.06 -3.84 10.00
CA GLY A 302 -2.66 -3.16 8.76
C GLY A 302 -3.52 -3.64 7.59
N VAL A 303 -3.39 -4.94 7.28
CA VAL A 303 -4.24 -5.63 6.29
C VAL A 303 -4.85 -6.87 6.93
N ARG A 304 -6.16 -7.02 6.75
CA ARG A 304 -6.90 -8.24 7.11
C ARG A 304 -7.65 -8.76 5.91
N ILE A 305 -7.33 -9.98 5.51
CA ILE A 305 -8.07 -10.74 4.50
C ILE A 305 -8.63 -11.99 5.17
N GLY A 306 -9.94 -12.20 5.10
CA GLY A 306 -10.50 -13.39 5.71
C GLY A 306 -11.98 -13.60 5.47
N GLY A 307 -12.46 -14.76 5.91
CA GLY A 307 -13.85 -15.19 5.74
C GLY A 307 -13.97 -16.61 5.19
N MET A 308 -15.16 -17.00 4.73
CA MET A 308 -15.44 -18.35 4.24
C MET A 308 -15.32 -18.42 2.72
N PHE A 309 -14.66 -19.47 2.22
CA PHE A 309 -14.52 -19.72 0.79
C PHE A 309 -15.53 -20.73 0.30
N ALA A 310 -16.14 -20.47 -0.85
CA ALA A 310 -17.13 -21.37 -1.44
C ALA A 310 -16.62 -22.08 -2.71
N GLY A 311 -15.45 -21.71 -3.24
CA GLY A 311 -14.79 -22.32 -4.40
C GLY A 311 -13.67 -21.41 -4.93
N GLY A 312 -13.05 -21.75 -6.07
CA GLY A 312 -12.22 -20.82 -6.85
C GLY A 312 -10.79 -20.56 -6.36
N ASP A 313 -10.10 -19.66 -7.06
CA ASP A 313 -8.70 -19.30 -6.88
C ASP A 313 -8.55 -17.93 -6.22
N HIS A 314 -7.95 -17.90 -5.04
CA HIS A 314 -7.74 -16.70 -4.25
C HIS A 314 -6.27 -16.30 -4.26
N VAL A 315 -5.97 -15.17 -4.88
CA VAL A 315 -4.62 -14.61 -4.92
C VAL A 315 -4.58 -13.37 -4.03
N ALA A 316 -3.65 -13.35 -3.08
CA ALA A 316 -3.35 -12.17 -2.28
C ALA A 316 -1.85 -11.90 -2.28
N VAL A 317 -1.46 -10.74 -2.80
CA VAL A 317 -0.06 -10.29 -2.83
C VAL A 317 0.05 -9.03 -1.99
N ILE A 318 0.84 -9.09 -0.92
CA ILE A 318 1.23 -7.92 -0.12
C ILE A 318 2.73 -7.78 -0.25
N ARG A 319 3.20 -6.70 -0.88
CA ARG A 319 4.64 -6.48 -1.03
C ARG A 319 5.07 -5.04 -0.83
N ASP A 320 6.33 -4.87 -0.46
CA ASP A 320 6.91 -3.54 -0.25
C ASP A 320 6.00 -2.69 0.67
N CYS A 321 5.38 -3.29 1.68
CA CYS A 321 4.49 -2.61 2.61
C CYS A 321 5.13 -2.49 3.99
N MET A 322 4.59 -1.56 4.79
CA MET A 322 5.07 -1.35 6.15
C MET A 322 3.90 -1.21 7.11
N ALA A 323 3.92 -2.00 8.18
CA ALA A 323 2.95 -1.95 9.27
C ALA A 323 3.67 -1.65 10.59
N ILE A 324 3.30 -0.55 11.24
CA ILE A 324 3.93 -0.06 12.47
C ILE A 324 2.86 0.13 13.53
N ARG A 325 3.06 -0.49 14.70
CA ARG A 325 2.21 -0.30 15.89
C ARG A 325 0.73 -0.64 15.64
N CYS A 326 0.44 -1.63 14.78
CA CYS A 326 -0.92 -2.15 14.60
C CYS A 326 -1.29 -3.06 15.79
N ALA A 327 -2.32 -2.69 16.55
CA ALA A 327 -2.57 -3.33 17.85
C ALA A 327 -2.92 -4.82 17.75
N SER A 328 -3.62 -5.25 16.69
CA SER A 328 -3.99 -6.65 16.47
C SER A 328 -2.98 -7.40 15.60
N GLY A 329 -2.53 -6.82 14.49
CA GLY A 329 -1.50 -7.45 13.64
C GLY A 329 -1.09 -6.62 12.43
N GLY A 330 0.05 -6.95 11.82
CA GLY A 330 0.51 -6.33 10.58
C GLY A 330 -0.33 -6.79 9.39
N PHE A 331 -0.06 -8.01 8.92
CA PHE A 331 -0.75 -8.62 7.78
C PHE A 331 -1.34 -9.97 8.19
N VAL A 332 -2.67 -10.07 8.12
CA VAL A 332 -3.41 -11.24 8.60
C VAL A 332 -4.28 -11.82 7.50
N TYR A 333 -4.08 -13.12 7.26
CA TYR A 333 -4.86 -13.95 6.36
C TYR A 333 -5.58 -15.01 7.20
N ASP A 334 -6.85 -14.74 7.54
CA ASP A 334 -7.67 -15.63 8.36
C ASP A 334 -8.72 -16.31 7.49
N PHE A 335 -8.37 -17.48 6.96
CA PHE A 335 -9.26 -18.25 6.12
C PHE A 335 -10.15 -19.18 6.96
N GLY A 336 -11.44 -18.94 6.81
CA GLY A 336 -12.52 -19.70 7.43
C GLY A 336 -12.65 -21.11 6.87
N HIS A 337 -13.76 -21.76 7.20
CA HIS A 337 -14.12 -23.04 6.60
C HIS A 337 -14.39 -22.89 5.09
N ALA A 338 -13.94 -23.84 4.28
CA ALA A 338 -14.33 -23.93 2.88
C ALA A 338 -15.62 -24.74 2.73
N ALA A 339 -16.61 -24.16 2.08
CA ALA A 339 -17.90 -24.80 1.84
C ALA A 339 -17.85 -25.89 0.75
N SER A 340 -16.77 -25.99 -0.02
CA SER A 340 -16.57 -26.96 -1.09
C SER A 340 -15.10 -27.37 -1.24
N SER A 341 -14.86 -28.47 -1.95
CA SER A 341 -13.51 -28.88 -2.38
C SER A 341 -13.04 -28.06 -3.59
N GLY A 342 -11.72 -27.95 -3.75
CA GLY A 342 -11.12 -27.27 -4.92
C GLY A 342 -11.01 -25.76 -4.79
N VAL A 343 -10.99 -25.25 -3.56
CA VAL A 343 -10.55 -23.87 -3.26
C VAL A 343 -9.03 -23.85 -3.30
N THR A 344 -8.44 -22.93 -4.06
CA THR A 344 -7.01 -22.61 -4.00
C THR A 344 -6.81 -21.23 -3.37
N ALA A 345 -5.80 -21.08 -2.51
CA ALA A 345 -5.41 -19.80 -1.95
C ALA A 345 -3.89 -19.61 -2.05
N ASP A 346 -3.47 -18.73 -2.96
CA ASP A 346 -2.09 -18.35 -3.18
C ASP A 346 -1.82 -17.01 -2.49
N VAL A 347 -1.07 -17.05 -1.40
CA VAL A 347 -0.73 -15.88 -0.60
C VAL A 347 0.75 -15.61 -0.69
N LEU A 348 1.12 -14.45 -1.22
CA LEU A 348 2.49 -13.96 -1.26
C LEU A 348 2.62 -12.71 -0.41
N SER A 349 3.45 -12.79 0.62
CA SER A 349 3.98 -11.66 1.37
C SER A 349 5.45 -11.48 0.97
N SER A 350 5.86 -10.29 0.52
CA SER A 350 7.29 -10.07 0.23
C SER A 350 7.83 -8.67 0.47
N ASN A 351 9.09 -8.60 0.91
CA ASN A 351 9.81 -7.36 1.17
C ASN A 351 9.06 -6.39 2.11
N ASN A 352 8.25 -6.90 3.04
CA ASN A 352 7.50 -6.06 3.95
C ASN A 352 8.28 -5.77 5.24
N VAL A 353 7.85 -4.72 5.96
CA VAL A 353 8.35 -4.37 7.29
C VAL A 353 7.18 -4.33 8.27
N VAL A 354 7.20 -5.19 9.28
CA VAL A 354 6.23 -5.17 10.37
C VAL A 354 6.97 -4.87 11.67
N TYR A 355 6.54 -3.85 12.40
CA TYR A 355 7.21 -3.37 13.60
C TYR A 355 6.22 -3.09 14.73
N HIS A 356 6.42 -3.74 15.88
CA HIS A 356 5.66 -3.46 17.11
C HIS A 356 4.14 -3.62 16.98
N CYS A 357 3.70 -4.55 16.14
CA CYS A 357 2.31 -4.95 16.00
C CYS A 357 1.94 -6.05 17.02
N GLY A 358 0.65 -6.41 17.10
CA GLY A 358 0.19 -7.57 17.87
C GLY A 358 0.90 -8.84 17.41
N VAL A 359 0.54 -9.30 16.21
CA VAL A 359 1.27 -10.30 15.41
C VAL A 359 1.92 -9.64 14.19
N GLY A 360 3.04 -10.18 13.70
CA GLY A 360 3.71 -9.67 12.50
C GLY A 360 2.93 -10.03 11.22
N ILE A 361 3.19 -11.24 10.71
CA ILE A 361 2.49 -11.85 9.57
C ILE A 361 1.79 -13.12 10.05
N ARG A 362 0.52 -13.29 9.70
CA ARG A 362 -0.25 -14.47 10.09
C ARG A 362 -0.99 -15.05 8.91
N PHE A 363 -0.78 -16.34 8.66
CA PHE A 363 -1.63 -17.17 7.82
C PHE A 363 -2.34 -18.20 8.70
N ALA A 364 -3.66 -18.26 8.66
CA ALA A 364 -4.43 -19.18 9.47
C ALA A 364 -5.61 -19.81 8.71
N THR A 365 -5.83 -21.11 8.92
CA THR A 365 -7.04 -21.82 8.47
C THR A 365 -7.76 -22.51 9.63
N THR A 366 -9.10 -22.53 9.64
CA THR A 366 -9.89 -22.96 10.83
C THR A 366 -10.47 -24.39 10.76
N LYS A 367 -9.74 -25.36 10.16
CA LYS A 367 -10.10 -26.80 9.95
C LYS A 367 -10.69 -27.10 8.56
N ASN A 368 -9.83 -27.25 7.54
CA ASN A 368 -10.29 -27.66 6.21
C ASN A 368 -9.46 -28.83 5.66
N SER A 369 -10.13 -29.97 5.43
CA SER A 369 -9.60 -31.09 4.65
C SER A 369 -9.86 -30.93 3.14
N GLY A 370 -9.92 -29.70 2.61
CA GLY A 370 -10.35 -29.44 1.22
C GLY A 370 -9.94 -28.10 0.59
N VAL A 371 -9.12 -27.30 1.29
CA VAL A 371 -8.50 -26.10 0.71
C VAL A 371 -7.05 -26.45 0.39
N ARG A 372 -6.66 -26.23 -0.86
CA ARG A 372 -5.25 -26.13 -1.22
C ARG A 372 -4.81 -24.70 -0.97
N TRP A 373 -3.70 -24.51 -0.29
CA TRP A 373 -3.14 -23.18 -0.13
C TRP A 373 -1.63 -23.21 -0.26
N ASP A 374 -1.08 -22.17 -0.87
CA ASP A 374 0.35 -21.96 -1.07
C ASP A 374 0.68 -20.59 -0.44
N PHE A 375 1.31 -20.61 0.74
CA PHE A 375 1.73 -19.40 1.46
C PHE A 375 3.24 -19.18 1.30
N ALA A 376 3.64 -18.03 0.78
CA ALA A 376 5.03 -17.63 0.69
C ALA A 376 5.26 -16.30 1.42
N SER A 377 6.25 -16.27 2.32
CA SER A 377 6.83 -15.05 2.89
C SER A 377 8.27 -14.95 2.41
N ASP A 378 8.61 -13.91 1.65
CA ASP A 378 9.93 -13.74 1.06
C ASP A 378 10.52 -12.36 1.40
N SER A 379 11.65 -12.35 2.08
CA SER A 379 12.36 -11.11 2.44
C SER A 379 11.55 -10.19 3.37
N ASP A 380 10.64 -10.76 4.17
CA ASP A 380 9.86 -10.02 5.15
C ASP A 380 10.66 -9.76 6.43
N ARG A 381 10.38 -8.62 7.06
CA ARG A 381 10.99 -8.20 8.32
C ARG A 381 9.93 -8.07 9.41
N CYS A 382 10.00 -8.92 10.43
CA CYS A 382 9.08 -8.87 11.58
C CYS A 382 9.87 -8.56 12.86
N PHE A 383 9.70 -7.34 13.38
CA PHE A 383 10.45 -6.83 14.52
C PHE A 383 9.59 -6.46 15.72
N ALA A 384 10.02 -6.89 16.91
CA ALA A 384 9.48 -6.42 18.19
C ALA A 384 7.95 -6.58 18.33
N GLN A 385 7.38 -7.64 17.75
CA GLN A 385 5.96 -7.92 17.88
C GLN A 385 5.61 -8.24 19.33
N ARG A 386 4.39 -7.90 19.75
CA ARG A 386 3.90 -8.18 21.10
C ARG A 386 3.72 -9.68 21.34
N THR A 387 3.36 -10.43 20.30
CA THR A 387 3.29 -11.88 20.31
C THR A 387 4.31 -12.45 19.32
N ASN A 388 3.90 -12.81 18.12
CA ASN A 388 4.67 -13.66 17.22
C ASN A 388 5.12 -12.89 15.98
N GLY A 389 6.30 -13.24 15.47
CA GLY A 389 6.83 -12.67 14.24
C GLY A 389 6.04 -13.15 13.01
N ILE A 390 6.07 -14.46 12.75
CA ILE A 390 5.31 -15.10 11.66
C ILE A 390 4.51 -16.29 12.22
N GLU A 391 3.23 -16.40 11.87
CA GLU A 391 2.36 -17.52 12.24
C GLU A 391 1.84 -18.24 10.99
N VAL A 392 1.95 -19.57 10.98
CA VAL A 392 1.29 -20.44 10.00
C VAL A 392 0.47 -21.49 10.76
N LEU A 393 -0.85 -21.30 10.77
CA LEU A 393 -1.78 -22.05 11.60
C LEU A 393 -2.80 -22.80 10.75
N GLY A 394 -3.19 -23.99 11.20
CA GLY A 394 -4.33 -24.72 10.66
C GLY A 394 -3.99 -25.88 9.74
N ALA A 395 -5.02 -26.50 9.16
CA ALA A 395 -4.88 -27.66 8.29
C ALA A 395 -5.00 -27.26 6.81
N GLY A 396 -4.33 -28.00 5.94
CA GLY A 396 -4.50 -27.95 4.50
C GLY A 396 -4.68 -29.36 3.94
N ASP A 397 -4.99 -29.43 2.65
CA ASP A 397 -4.91 -30.70 1.94
C ASP A 397 -3.45 -31.14 1.71
N ALA A 398 -3.26 -32.33 1.13
CA ALA A 398 -1.93 -32.88 0.88
C ALA A 398 -1.11 -32.10 -0.19
N ALA A 399 -1.74 -31.19 -0.94
CA ALA A 399 -1.10 -30.37 -1.96
C ALA A 399 -0.79 -28.94 -1.48
N SER A 400 -1.21 -28.60 -0.25
CA SER A 400 -0.92 -27.31 0.36
C SER A 400 0.56 -27.22 0.72
N SER A 401 1.11 -26.01 0.76
CA SER A 401 2.50 -25.78 1.14
C SER A 401 2.68 -24.40 1.79
N PHE A 402 3.71 -24.27 2.62
CA PHE A 402 4.23 -22.97 3.02
C PHE A 402 5.73 -22.86 2.76
N GLU A 403 6.17 -21.62 2.54
CA GLU A 403 7.56 -21.27 2.37
C GLU A 403 7.83 -19.93 3.07
N ILE A 404 8.84 -19.90 3.93
CA ILE A 404 9.35 -18.65 4.54
C ILE A 404 10.82 -18.56 4.14
N ARG A 405 11.19 -17.55 3.33
CA ARG A 405 12.53 -17.39 2.78
C ARG A 405 13.11 -16.01 3.01
N SER A 406 14.42 -15.94 3.20
CA SER A 406 15.18 -14.69 3.22
C SER A 406 14.67 -13.67 4.25
N SER A 407 13.94 -14.12 5.27
CA SER A 407 13.22 -13.25 6.20
C SER A 407 14.03 -12.99 7.46
N ILE A 408 13.83 -11.80 8.05
CA ILE A 408 14.40 -11.43 9.34
C ILE A 408 13.28 -11.35 10.35
N VAL A 409 13.35 -12.18 11.39
CA VAL A 409 12.35 -12.24 12.44
C VAL A 409 13.05 -12.04 13.77
N ALA A 410 12.82 -10.90 14.43
CA ALA A 410 13.60 -10.56 15.61
C ALA A 410 12.87 -9.79 16.71
N GLY A 411 13.23 -10.05 17.96
CA GLY A 411 12.73 -9.29 19.11
C GLY A 411 11.28 -9.59 19.52
N ASN A 412 10.68 -10.69 19.07
CA ASN A 412 9.28 -11.03 19.35
C ASN A 412 9.17 -11.98 20.55
N HIS A 413 7.94 -12.35 20.95
CA HIS A 413 7.77 -13.43 21.93
C HIS A 413 8.23 -14.77 21.34
N ILE A 414 7.70 -15.13 20.17
CA ILE A 414 8.12 -16.27 19.36
C ILE A 414 8.47 -15.75 17.99
N GLY A 415 9.57 -16.24 17.40
CA GLY A 415 9.94 -15.86 16.04
C GLY A 415 8.92 -16.37 15.04
N ILE A 416 8.90 -17.68 14.82
CA ILE A 416 7.97 -18.34 13.90
C ILE A 416 7.17 -19.40 14.65
N GLU A 417 5.84 -19.33 14.58
CA GLU A 417 4.94 -20.35 15.10
C GLU A 417 4.32 -21.16 13.95
N LEU A 418 4.57 -22.46 13.98
CA LEU A 418 4.01 -23.45 13.06
C LEU A 418 3.07 -24.36 13.87
N ALA A 419 1.78 -24.25 13.56
CA ALA A 419 0.73 -25.11 14.11
C ALA A 419 -0.10 -25.66 12.95
N THR A 420 0.56 -26.33 12.00
CA THR A 420 -0.04 -26.81 10.77
C THR A 420 0.26 -28.28 10.46
N THR A 421 -0.70 -28.97 9.83
CA THR A 421 -0.51 -30.34 9.29
C THR A 421 0.12 -30.35 7.90
N VAL A 422 0.45 -29.19 7.36
CA VAL A 422 1.03 -29.03 6.02
C VAL A 422 2.55 -28.99 6.12
N ALA A 423 3.23 -29.69 5.23
CA ALA A 423 4.68 -29.62 5.14
C ALA A 423 5.09 -28.30 4.47
N GLY A 424 6.14 -27.68 4.99
CA GLY A 424 6.73 -26.48 4.40
C GLY A 424 8.20 -26.32 4.75
N ALA A 425 8.74 -25.18 4.34
CA ALA A 425 10.15 -24.85 4.52
C ALA A 425 10.35 -23.47 5.13
N VAL A 426 11.35 -23.35 6.00
CA VAL A 426 11.92 -22.08 6.46
C VAL A 426 13.38 -22.08 6.03
N GLU A 427 13.76 -21.19 5.11
CA GLU A 427 15.09 -21.18 4.52
C GLU A 427 15.72 -19.78 4.50
N PHE A 428 17.04 -19.70 4.68
CA PHE A 428 17.77 -18.42 4.61
C PHE A 428 17.19 -17.35 5.55
N CYS A 429 16.73 -17.74 6.74
CA CYS A 429 16.11 -16.82 7.68
C CYS A 429 17.06 -16.46 8.82
N THR A 430 17.02 -15.20 9.25
CA THR A 430 17.70 -14.74 10.47
C THR A 430 16.66 -14.60 11.58
N ILE A 431 16.80 -15.39 12.64
CA ILE A 431 15.83 -15.50 13.73
C ILE A 431 16.54 -15.19 15.04
N ALA A 432 16.32 -13.99 15.58
CA ALA A 432 17.11 -13.50 16.69
C ALA A 432 16.30 -12.85 17.81
N ASP A 433 16.87 -12.79 19.00
CA ASP A 433 16.36 -12.01 20.13
C ASP A 433 14.90 -12.34 20.52
N GLN A 434 14.43 -13.58 20.28
CA GLN A 434 13.09 -13.98 20.70
C GLN A 434 13.03 -14.18 22.22
N VAL A 435 11.95 -13.75 22.87
CA VAL A 435 11.77 -13.92 24.32
C VAL A 435 11.63 -15.38 24.72
N ASP A 436 10.93 -16.18 23.92
CA ASP A 436 10.65 -17.59 24.18
C ASP A 436 11.38 -18.51 23.20
N GLU A 437 10.94 -18.61 21.96
CA GLU A 437 11.49 -19.58 21.01
C GLU A 437 11.79 -18.93 19.66
N GLY A 438 12.87 -19.35 19.00
CA GLY A 438 13.16 -18.97 17.62
C GLY A 438 12.07 -19.47 16.68
N ILE A 439 11.90 -20.80 16.63
CA ILE A 439 10.79 -21.47 15.93
C ILE A 439 10.11 -22.43 16.90
N ARG A 440 8.77 -22.33 16.98
CA ARG A 440 7.89 -23.31 17.63
C ARG A 440 7.11 -24.07 16.56
N ASP A 441 7.46 -25.33 16.33
CA ASP A 441 6.69 -26.27 15.52
C ASP A 441 6.02 -27.32 16.42
N SER A 442 4.71 -27.15 16.57
CA SER A 442 3.89 -27.89 17.54
C SER A 442 3.26 -29.17 16.99
N MET A 443 3.42 -29.47 15.70
CA MET A 443 2.69 -30.56 15.04
C MET A 443 3.55 -31.81 14.85
N THR A 444 3.07 -32.96 15.32
CA THR A 444 3.88 -34.19 15.39
C THR A 444 3.93 -35.01 14.08
N SER A 445 3.16 -34.64 13.06
CA SER A 445 2.94 -35.47 11.88
C SER A 445 3.53 -34.92 10.57
N THR A 446 4.20 -33.77 10.59
CA THR A 446 4.73 -33.10 9.40
C THR A 446 6.26 -33.21 9.32
N SER A 447 6.78 -33.30 8.10
CA SER A 447 8.21 -33.24 7.80
C SER A 447 8.58 -31.82 7.35
N ASN A 448 8.52 -30.85 8.27
CA ASN A 448 8.95 -29.49 7.99
C ASN A 448 10.47 -29.42 7.85
N ARG A 449 10.95 -28.57 6.94
CA ARG A 449 12.39 -28.39 6.68
C ARG A 449 12.83 -27.00 7.14
N TYR A 450 13.93 -26.95 7.87
CA TYR A 450 14.61 -25.71 8.26
C TYR A 450 16.03 -25.76 7.71
N SER A 451 16.41 -24.81 6.86
CA SER A 451 17.69 -24.87 6.17
C SER A 451 18.35 -23.50 6.08
N HIS A 452 19.66 -23.42 6.28
CA HIS A 452 20.41 -22.18 6.10
C HIS A 452 19.92 -21.03 6.99
N CYS A 453 19.45 -21.34 8.20
CA CYS A 453 18.97 -20.34 9.15
C CYS A 453 20.07 -19.91 10.12
N VAL A 454 19.96 -18.69 10.64
CA VAL A 454 20.76 -18.18 11.76
C VAL A 454 19.85 -18.00 12.97
N PHE A 455 20.22 -18.62 14.09
CA PHE A 455 19.56 -18.48 15.37
C PHE A 455 20.50 -17.79 16.36
N ASP A 456 20.09 -16.65 16.91
CA ASP A 456 20.93 -15.88 17.84
C ASP A 456 20.10 -15.31 19.01
N GLN A 457 20.52 -15.54 20.25
CA GLN A 457 19.93 -14.99 21.48
C GLN A 457 18.42 -15.27 21.66
N ASN A 458 17.94 -16.44 21.23
CA ASN A 458 16.54 -16.86 21.41
C ASN A 458 16.33 -17.52 22.78
N GLY A 459 15.35 -17.08 23.56
CA GLY A 459 15.14 -17.36 24.99
C GLY A 459 15.32 -18.80 25.50
N LYS A 460 14.33 -19.67 25.31
CA LYS A 460 14.33 -21.07 25.76
C LYS A 460 14.94 -22.03 24.73
N ALA A 461 14.61 -21.87 23.46
CA ALA A 461 15.08 -22.75 22.39
C ALA A 461 15.22 -21.99 21.07
N ALA A 462 16.24 -22.34 20.29
CA ALA A 462 16.35 -21.88 18.91
C ALA A 462 15.26 -22.51 18.02
N LEU A 463 15.03 -23.82 18.18
CA LEU A 463 14.04 -24.58 17.42
C LEU A 463 13.43 -25.66 18.33
N SER A 464 12.12 -25.59 18.56
CA SER A 464 11.33 -26.68 19.14
C SER A 464 10.51 -27.32 18.02
N ALA A 465 10.89 -28.52 17.60
CA ALA A 465 10.27 -29.20 16.47
C ALA A 465 10.03 -30.69 16.75
N PRO A 466 9.09 -31.34 16.04
CA PRO A 466 8.89 -32.78 16.14
C PRO A 466 10.11 -33.55 15.63
N ALA A 467 10.26 -34.80 16.07
CA ALA A 467 11.36 -35.67 15.63
C ALA A 467 11.39 -35.95 14.11
N THR A 468 10.30 -35.68 13.40
CA THR A 468 10.17 -35.82 11.95
C THR A 468 10.67 -34.61 11.17
N ALA A 469 10.93 -33.48 11.83
CA ALA A 469 11.42 -32.29 11.16
C ALA A 469 12.91 -32.44 10.81
N VAL A 470 13.31 -31.82 9.70
CA VAL A 470 14.69 -31.85 9.19
C VAL A 470 15.29 -30.46 9.32
N CYS A 471 16.36 -30.34 10.11
CA CYS A 471 17.11 -29.10 10.23
C CYS A 471 18.52 -29.30 9.67
N GLU A 472 18.95 -28.47 8.71
CA GLU A 472 20.25 -28.61 8.05
C GLU A 472 20.93 -27.26 7.80
N TYR A 473 22.26 -27.28 7.65
CA TYR A 473 23.10 -26.13 7.32
C TYR A 473 22.78 -24.85 8.10
N SER A 474 22.45 -24.96 9.39
CA SER A 474 22.03 -23.81 10.21
C SER A 474 23.04 -23.46 11.31
N CYS A 475 23.09 -22.17 11.64
CA CYS A 475 23.97 -21.56 12.64
C CYS A 475 23.18 -21.39 13.95
N PHE A 476 23.68 -21.92 15.06
CA PHE A 476 23.07 -21.77 16.38
C PHE A 476 24.05 -21.07 17.33
N ASP A 477 23.64 -19.98 17.98
CA ASP A 477 24.44 -19.34 19.03
C ASP A 477 24.67 -20.26 20.23
N ARG A 478 23.69 -21.14 20.51
CA ARG A 478 23.75 -22.15 21.58
C ARG A 478 22.83 -23.33 21.28
N GLY A 479 23.25 -24.53 21.68
CA GLY A 479 22.41 -25.72 21.66
C GLY A 479 21.96 -26.05 20.24
N LYS A 480 22.86 -26.62 19.43
CA LYS A 480 22.52 -27.01 18.06
C LYS A 480 21.48 -28.14 18.00
N VAL A 481 20.72 -28.16 16.91
CA VAL A 481 19.86 -29.29 16.53
C VAL A 481 20.67 -30.28 15.69
N ASP A 482 20.49 -31.58 15.94
CA ASP A 482 21.12 -32.63 15.14
C ASP A 482 20.65 -32.56 13.69
N GLY A 483 21.59 -32.62 12.75
CA GLY A 483 21.32 -32.53 11.32
C GLY A 483 22.56 -32.20 10.51
N THR A 484 22.48 -32.43 9.19
CA THR A 484 23.61 -32.24 8.27
C THR A 484 24.02 -30.77 8.24
N GLY A 485 25.31 -30.47 8.45
CA GLY A 485 25.83 -29.10 8.29
C GLY A 485 25.46 -28.12 9.41
N ASN A 486 24.69 -28.53 10.42
CA ASN A 486 24.40 -27.68 11.59
C ASN A 486 25.62 -27.54 12.50
N PHE A 487 25.86 -26.33 12.99
CA PHE A 487 26.94 -26.06 13.93
C PHE A 487 26.55 -25.03 14.99
N GLU A 488 27.29 -25.03 16.08
CA GLU A 488 27.17 -24.05 17.15
C GLU A 488 28.31 -23.03 17.05
N GLY A 489 27.99 -21.75 17.15
CA GLY A 489 28.95 -20.65 17.09
C GLY A 489 28.24 -19.31 17.12
N ASP A 490 28.88 -18.30 17.71
CA ASP A 490 28.38 -16.92 17.73
C ASP A 490 28.24 -16.41 16.29
N PRO A 491 27.02 -16.12 15.80
CA PRO A 491 26.82 -15.62 14.44
C PRO A 491 27.46 -14.25 14.19
N ALA A 492 27.99 -13.59 15.22
CA ALA A 492 28.50 -12.24 15.19
C ALA A 492 27.45 -11.28 14.61
N LEU A 493 26.18 -11.48 14.98
CA LEU A 493 25.05 -10.77 14.38
C LEU A 493 25.05 -9.30 14.83
N GLN A 494 25.21 -8.40 13.88
CA GLN A 494 25.18 -6.96 14.11
C GLN A 494 23.73 -6.49 14.20
N ARG A 495 23.42 -5.84 15.33
CA ARG A 495 22.09 -5.30 15.64
C ARG A 495 22.07 -3.79 15.44
N PRO A 496 20.91 -3.20 15.11
CA PRO A 496 19.57 -3.80 14.92
C PRO A 496 19.23 -4.29 13.50
N TYR A 497 20.16 -4.31 12.53
CA TYR A 497 19.81 -4.78 11.17
C TYR A 497 19.86 -6.29 10.98
N TYR A 498 20.43 -7.01 11.95
CA TYR A 498 20.55 -8.47 11.94
C TYR A 498 21.35 -8.97 10.73
N VAL A 499 22.50 -8.32 10.50
CA VAL A 499 23.47 -8.64 9.44
C VAL A 499 24.68 -9.36 10.03
N LEU A 500 25.32 -10.23 9.25
CA LEU A 500 26.50 -10.96 9.72
C LEU A 500 27.71 -10.03 9.84
N GLY A 501 28.29 -9.99 11.03
CA GLY A 501 29.49 -9.23 11.32
C GLY A 501 30.76 -9.84 10.71
N PHE A 502 31.82 -9.05 10.67
CA PHE A 502 33.12 -9.50 10.19
C PHE A 502 33.62 -10.73 10.97
N GLY A 503 34.03 -11.77 10.23
CA GLY A 503 34.53 -13.01 10.82
C GLY A 503 33.44 -13.91 11.38
N SER A 504 32.16 -13.61 11.10
CA SER A 504 31.05 -14.50 11.45
C SER A 504 31.33 -15.92 10.94
N PRO A 505 31.16 -16.94 11.79
CA PRO A 505 31.31 -18.31 11.37
C PRO A 505 30.18 -18.75 10.43
N CYS A 506 29.11 -17.96 10.27
CA CYS A 506 27.99 -18.26 9.37
C CYS A 506 28.23 -17.78 7.92
N ILE A 507 29.31 -17.01 7.67
CA ILE A 507 29.72 -16.60 6.32
C ILE A 507 30.30 -17.81 5.56
N ASP A 508 29.92 -17.95 4.29
CA ASP A 508 30.34 -19.01 3.37
C ASP A 508 30.14 -20.46 3.89
N ARG A 509 29.09 -20.70 4.69
CA ARG A 509 28.85 -22.03 5.32
C ARG A 509 27.71 -22.84 4.77
N GLY A 510 26.87 -22.26 3.93
CA GLY A 510 25.74 -22.93 3.34
C GLY A 510 26.16 -23.95 2.29
N LEU A 511 25.20 -24.80 1.91
CA LEU A 511 25.40 -25.74 0.80
C LEU A 511 25.40 -25.01 -0.55
N LYS A 512 26.51 -25.06 -1.29
CA LYS A 512 26.66 -24.44 -2.63
C LYS A 512 25.61 -24.89 -3.66
N ALA A 513 25.11 -26.12 -3.55
CA ALA A 513 24.09 -26.66 -4.46
C ALA A 513 22.64 -26.30 -4.06
N ALA A 514 22.44 -25.54 -2.98
CA ALA A 514 21.11 -25.11 -2.59
C ALA A 514 20.52 -24.21 -3.70
N ALA A 515 19.23 -24.42 -4.01
CA ALA A 515 18.49 -23.55 -4.91
C ALA A 515 18.27 -22.20 -4.21
N MET A 516 19.26 -21.34 -4.31
CA MET A 516 19.19 -19.99 -3.77
C MET A 516 18.48 -19.05 -4.72
N GLY A 517 17.88 -18.01 -4.15
CA GLY A 517 17.57 -16.81 -4.92
C GLY A 517 18.84 -16.29 -5.61
N LEU A 518 18.68 -15.67 -6.78
CA LEU A 518 19.78 -15.02 -7.49
C LEU A 518 20.35 -13.82 -6.72
N VAL A 519 19.61 -13.33 -5.73
CA VAL A 519 19.97 -12.20 -4.90
C VAL A 519 19.74 -12.48 -3.42
N ASP A 520 20.51 -11.81 -2.57
CA ASP A 520 20.31 -11.79 -1.12
C ASP A 520 19.21 -10.80 -0.72
N PHE A 521 19.07 -10.59 0.59
CA PHE A 521 18.11 -9.67 1.17
C PHE A 521 18.32 -8.20 0.78
N GLU A 522 19.56 -7.76 0.52
CA GLU A 522 19.87 -6.40 0.06
C GLU A 522 19.70 -6.24 -1.46
N GLY A 523 19.42 -7.35 -2.17
CA GLY A 523 19.27 -7.42 -3.60
C GLY A 523 20.60 -7.55 -4.34
N ASP A 524 21.68 -7.86 -3.62
CA ASP A 524 22.98 -8.16 -4.20
C ASP A 524 23.02 -9.59 -4.72
N ALA A 525 23.77 -9.82 -5.79
CA ALA A 525 23.89 -11.15 -6.35
C ALA A 525 24.58 -12.07 -5.34
N ARG A 526 23.95 -13.20 -5.00
CA ARG A 526 24.62 -14.23 -4.22
C ARG A 526 25.73 -14.83 -5.07
N ASP A 527 26.98 -14.80 -4.60
CA ASP A 527 28.10 -15.29 -5.41
C ASP A 527 27.96 -16.81 -5.62
N ALA A 528 27.52 -17.21 -6.81
CA ALA A 528 27.21 -18.62 -7.13
C ALA A 528 28.46 -19.53 -7.09
N ASP A 529 29.66 -18.93 -7.08
CA ASP A 529 30.92 -19.65 -7.07
C ASP A 529 31.45 -19.96 -5.65
N THR A 530 30.95 -19.30 -4.61
CA THR A 530 31.24 -19.61 -3.20
C THR A 530 30.09 -20.37 -2.54
N ALA A 531 30.32 -20.89 -1.33
CA ALA A 531 29.24 -21.40 -0.50
C ALA A 531 28.44 -20.19 0.01
N PRO A 532 27.11 -20.24 0.11
CA PRO A 532 26.36 -19.08 0.56
C PRO A 532 26.46 -18.83 2.05
N ASP A 533 26.26 -17.57 2.43
CA ASP A 533 26.03 -17.19 3.81
C ASP A 533 24.73 -17.80 4.35
N LEU A 534 24.74 -18.10 5.65
CA LEU A 534 23.52 -18.52 6.35
C LEU A 534 22.72 -17.29 6.77
N GLY A 535 21.39 -17.42 6.80
CA GLY A 535 20.48 -16.33 7.16
C GLY A 535 20.06 -15.50 5.96
N ALA A 536 19.42 -14.37 6.25
CA ALA A 536 18.80 -13.52 5.23
C ALA A 536 19.83 -12.76 4.38
N ASP A 537 20.95 -12.36 4.97
CA ASP A 537 21.88 -11.39 4.41
C ASP A 537 23.26 -11.98 4.10
N GLU A 538 23.89 -11.55 3.00
CA GLU A 538 25.25 -11.95 2.60
C GLU A 538 26.24 -10.82 2.92
N SER A 539 27.36 -11.16 3.55
CA SER A 539 28.37 -10.19 3.91
C SER A 539 29.21 -9.76 2.69
N VAL A 540 28.89 -8.62 2.07
CA VAL A 540 29.75 -8.08 1.00
C VAL A 540 31.10 -7.56 1.52
N SER A 541 32.19 -8.09 0.96
CA SER A 541 33.56 -7.64 1.28
C SER A 541 33.88 -6.24 0.75
N ILE A 542 33.23 -5.82 -0.35
CA ILE A 542 33.56 -4.59 -1.09
C ILE A 542 32.87 -3.34 -0.51
N GLY A 543 31.82 -3.52 0.30
CA GLY A 543 30.98 -2.42 0.81
C GLY A 543 30.10 -1.80 -0.27
N GLY A 544 29.01 -1.15 0.15
CA GLY A 544 27.96 -0.67 -0.76
C GLY A 544 26.93 0.24 -0.10
N ALA A 545 25.98 0.69 -0.92
CA ALA A 545 24.88 1.56 -0.52
C ALA A 545 23.53 0.93 -0.91
N TYR A 546 22.67 0.68 0.08
CA TYR A 546 21.46 -0.12 -0.07
C TYR A 546 20.24 0.63 0.42
N ALA A 547 19.28 0.85 -0.47
CA ALA A 547 18.02 1.48 -0.09
C ALA A 547 17.18 0.50 0.75
N TYR A 548 16.58 0.98 1.84
CA TYR A 548 15.74 0.15 2.71
C TYR A 548 14.51 0.92 3.21
N GLY A 549 13.48 0.18 3.60
CA GLY A 549 12.20 0.75 4.04
C GLY A 549 11.38 1.34 2.89
N LEU A 550 10.36 2.14 3.22
CA LEU A 550 9.49 2.75 2.21
C LEU A 550 9.81 4.22 1.98
N PRO A 551 9.73 4.71 0.73
CA PRO A 551 9.68 6.13 0.49
C PRO A 551 8.42 6.71 1.11
N GLY A 552 8.56 7.87 1.76
CA GLY A 552 7.40 8.69 2.05
C GLY A 552 6.77 9.22 0.76
N PHE A 553 5.53 9.67 0.87
CA PHE A 553 4.85 10.32 -0.25
C PHE A 553 4.17 11.60 0.22
N GLY A 554 4.35 12.66 -0.56
CA GLY A 554 3.61 13.91 -0.42
C GLY A 554 2.39 13.92 -1.33
N SER A 555 1.59 14.96 -1.19
CA SER A 555 0.49 15.27 -2.11
C SER A 555 0.99 15.42 -3.55
N GLN A 556 0.09 15.24 -4.53
CA GLN A 556 0.42 15.35 -5.95
C GLN A 556 1.47 14.34 -6.40
N SER A 557 1.44 13.13 -5.82
CA SER A 557 2.34 12.02 -6.17
C SER A 557 3.83 12.34 -6.03
N LEU A 558 4.22 13.29 -5.18
CA LEU A 558 5.63 13.57 -4.88
C LEU A 558 6.23 12.39 -4.09
N ARG A 559 7.17 11.66 -4.70
CA ARG A 559 7.77 10.44 -4.13
C ARG A 559 9.27 10.41 -4.35
N PRO A 560 10.02 11.19 -3.56
CA PRO A 560 11.45 11.20 -3.68
C PRO A 560 12.03 9.85 -3.25
N THR A 561 13.13 9.47 -3.89
CA THR A 561 13.90 8.26 -3.55
C THR A 561 15.35 8.62 -3.30
N VAL A 562 16.05 7.80 -2.50
CA VAL A 562 17.48 7.94 -2.25
C VAL A 562 18.26 6.75 -2.82
N ARG A 563 19.46 7.01 -3.32
CA ARG A 563 20.39 6.00 -3.85
C ARG A 563 21.81 6.35 -3.45
N GLY A 564 22.72 5.39 -3.61
CA GLY A 564 24.16 5.63 -3.49
C GLY A 564 24.96 4.66 -4.33
N ASN A 565 26.28 4.70 -4.18
CA ASN A 565 27.19 3.81 -4.88
C ASN A 565 26.97 2.36 -4.41
N LYS A 566 26.40 1.51 -5.27
CA LYS A 566 26.13 0.09 -4.94
C LYS A 566 27.37 -0.72 -4.59
N SER A 567 28.55 -0.31 -5.06
CA SER A 567 29.81 -0.99 -4.76
C SER A 567 30.94 0.02 -4.54
N GLY A 568 31.99 -0.44 -3.86
CA GLY A 568 33.24 0.29 -3.69
C GLY A 568 33.16 1.40 -2.64
N VAL A 569 32.23 1.30 -1.69
CA VAL A 569 32.18 2.17 -0.51
C VAL A 569 33.30 1.75 0.43
N GLY A 570 34.52 2.22 0.19
CA GLY A 570 35.70 1.90 0.99
C GLY A 570 36.24 3.09 1.78
N ILE A 571 37.06 2.83 2.80
CA ILE A 571 37.80 3.89 3.51
C ILE A 571 38.63 4.73 2.51
N GLY A 572 38.62 6.05 2.65
CA GLY A 572 39.30 6.96 1.73
C GLY A 572 38.64 7.11 0.35
N GLN A 573 37.55 6.40 0.05
CA GLN A 573 36.78 6.56 -1.19
C GLN A 573 35.70 7.62 -1.06
N SER A 574 35.22 8.12 -2.20
CA SER A 574 34.08 9.04 -2.25
C SER A 574 32.78 8.24 -2.21
N VAL A 575 31.89 8.64 -1.32
CA VAL A 575 30.51 8.15 -1.23
C VAL A 575 29.59 9.20 -1.82
N SER A 576 28.67 8.78 -2.68
CA SER A 576 27.60 9.62 -3.20
C SER A 576 26.27 9.20 -2.60
N ILE A 577 25.50 10.18 -2.15
CA ILE A 577 24.10 10.04 -1.76
C ILE A 577 23.29 10.88 -2.74
N GLU A 578 22.42 10.22 -3.48
CA GLU A 578 21.65 10.83 -4.56
C GLU A 578 20.16 10.82 -4.22
N VAL A 579 19.50 11.94 -4.41
CA VAL A 579 18.04 12.08 -4.33
C VAL A 579 17.49 12.14 -5.74
N HIS A 580 16.42 11.39 -6.00
CA HIS A 580 15.74 11.32 -7.29
C HIS A 580 14.22 11.44 -7.11
N GLY A 581 13.48 11.85 -8.14
CA GLY A 581 12.02 11.90 -8.10
C GLY A 581 11.44 12.95 -7.13
N ALA A 582 12.25 13.93 -6.74
CA ALA A 582 11.84 15.07 -5.92
C ALA A 582 11.12 16.14 -6.78
N ILE A 583 10.10 15.71 -7.51
CA ILE A 583 9.29 16.51 -8.44
C ILE A 583 7.82 16.10 -8.30
N ASP A 584 6.91 17.08 -8.27
CA ASP A 584 5.47 16.82 -8.14
C ASP A 584 4.80 16.51 -9.49
N ALA A 585 3.52 16.11 -9.47
CA ALA A 585 2.74 15.82 -10.68
C ALA A 585 2.53 17.04 -11.62
N LEU A 586 2.89 18.25 -11.19
CA LEU A 586 2.88 19.47 -12.01
C LEU A 586 4.27 19.80 -12.56
N ASN A 587 5.23 18.87 -12.46
CA ASN A 587 6.64 19.04 -12.84
C ASN A 587 7.34 20.19 -12.10
N ARG A 588 6.93 20.49 -10.87
CA ARG A 588 7.65 21.44 -10.02
C ARG A 588 8.64 20.66 -9.18
N ALA A 589 9.92 21.01 -9.29
CA ALA A 589 10.97 20.40 -8.51
C ALA A 589 10.97 20.93 -7.07
N ALA A 590 11.39 20.08 -6.13
CA ALA A 590 11.64 20.48 -4.75
C ALA A 590 12.70 21.59 -4.67
N SER A 591 12.64 22.38 -3.61
CA SER A 591 13.60 23.48 -3.40
C SER A 591 14.97 22.96 -2.96
N GLY A 592 15.01 21.81 -2.29
CA GLY A 592 16.23 21.20 -1.78
C GLY A 592 15.92 19.91 -1.03
N ALA A 593 16.98 19.23 -0.57
CA ALA A 593 16.88 18.09 0.33
C ALA A 593 17.91 18.19 1.46
N ILE A 594 17.54 17.82 2.68
CA ILE A 594 18.45 17.71 3.82
C ILE A 594 18.76 16.23 4.03
N ILE A 595 20.04 15.85 4.09
CA ILE A 595 20.41 14.47 4.40
C ILE A 595 20.49 14.30 5.91
N LEU A 596 19.68 13.41 6.43
CA LEU A 596 19.70 12.90 7.78
C LEU A 596 20.70 11.74 7.81
N ILE A 597 21.63 11.73 8.77
CA ILE A 597 22.66 10.70 8.90
C ILE A 597 22.52 10.04 10.28
N GLY A 598 22.45 8.71 10.26
CA GLY A 598 22.52 7.88 11.45
C GLY A 598 23.87 7.19 11.55
N LEU A 599 24.53 7.32 12.70
CA LEU A 599 25.65 6.47 13.12
C LEU A 599 25.14 5.12 13.64
N GLY A 600 23.86 5.07 14.00
CA GLY A 600 23.13 3.85 14.30
C GLY A 600 22.36 3.32 13.09
N GLU A 601 22.18 2.00 13.12
CA GLU A 601 21.45 1.20 12.16
C GLU A 601 19.92 1.20 12.41
N ALA A 602 19.34 2.05 13.26
CA ALA A 602 17.90 2.35 13.28
C ALA A 602 17.62 3.48 14.28
N PRO A 603 16.52 4.25 14.12
CA PRO A 603 16.00 5.05 15.21
C PRO A 603 15.63 4.14 16.39
N ILE A 604 16.10 4.49 17.59
CA ILE A 604 15.72 3.85 18.85
C ILE A 604 14.18 3.95 18.96
N GLY A 605 13.49 2.81 18.94
CA GLY A 605 12.01 2.75 18.99
C GLY A 605 11.31 2.58 17.63
N GLY A 606 12.07 2.36 16.55
CA GLY A 606 11.53 2.09 15.21
C GLY A 606 11.15 3.34 14.43
N PRO A 607 10.58 3.19 13.22
CA PRO A 607 10.30 4.33 12.36
C PRO A 607 9.34 5.34 13.01
N LEU A 608 9.68 6.64 12.91
CA LEU A 608 8.88 7.74 13.43
C LEU A 608 8.08 8.41 12.32
N GLU A 609 6.77 8.53 12.49
CA GLU A 609 5.87 9.18 11.53
C GLU A 609 5.77 10.68 11.83
N LEU A 610 5.86 11.51 10.78
CA LEU A 610 5.91 12.98 10.89
C LEU A 610 4.55 13.67 10.66
N GLY A 611 3.45 12.93 10.60
CA GLY A 611 2.09 13.42 10.53
C GLY A 611 1.73 14.41 11.64
N PRO A 612 2.12 14.19 12.92
CA PRO A 612 1.87 15.15 13.99
C PRO A 612 2.45 16.55 13.76
N ILE A 613 3.49 16.67 12.93
CA ILE A 613 4.09 17.96 12.57
C ILE A 613 3.65 18.46 11.18
N GLY A 614 2.63 17.84 10.58
CA GLY A 614 2.09 18.23 9.27
C GLY A 614 2.74 17.54 8.06
N ALA A 615 3.51 16.47 8.28
CA ALA A 615 4.12 15.68 7.22
C ALA A 615 3.61 14.21 7.23
N PRO A 616 2.30 13.99 7.02
CA PRO A 616 1.75 12.65 7.01
C PRO A 616 2.44 11.79 5.94
N SER A 617 2.53 10.49 6.19
CA SER A 617 3.17 9.52 5.30
C SER A 617 4.68 9.71 5.11
N SER A 618 5.31 10.59 5.90
CA SER A 618 6.77 10.72 5.94
C SER A 618 7.30 10.02 7.19
N LEU A 619 8.15 9.03 6.99
CA LEU A 619 8.65 8.17 8.06
C LEU A 619 10.16 8.33 8.19
N VAL A 620 10.62 8.75 9.37
CA VAL A 620 12.05 8.76 9.72
C VAL A 620 12.46 7.33 10.01
N GLN A 621 13.34 6.78 9.17
CA GLN A 621 13.79 5.39 9.21
C GLN A 621 15.27 5.25 9.61
N THR A 622 15.98 6.38 9.73
CA THR A 622 17.37 6.47 10.14
C THR A 622 17.47 7.03 11.55
N SER A 623 18.55 6.70 12.26
CA SER A 623 18.91 7.44 13.47
C SER A 623 19.24 8.89 13.12
N LEU A 624 18.84 9.83 13.97
CA LEU A 624 19.09 11.26 13.74
C LEU A 624 20.33 11.71 14.51
N ASP A 625 21.49 11.18 14.16
CA ASP A 625 22.75 11.49 14.84
C ASP A 625 23.40 12.78 14.29
N ALA A 626 23.23 13.02 12.99
CA ALA A 626 23.70 14.22 12.32
C ALA A 626 22.79 14.58 11.14
N SER A 627 22.94 15.80 10.65
CA SER A 627 22.39 16.22 9.36
C SER A 627 23.47 16.91 8.53
N ALA A 628 23.42 16.68 7.22
CA ALA A 628 24.28 17.36 6.26
C ALA A 628 23.58 18.58 5.65
N TRP A 629 24.40 19.44 5.04
CA TRP A 629 23.95 20.67 4.37
C TRP A 629 22.91 20.39 3.27
N PRO A 630 22.03 21.36 2.98
CA PRO A 630 20.99 21.18 1.97
C PRO A 630 21.60 20.91 0.60
N ILE A 631 21.14 19.85 -0.06
CA ILE A 631 21.43 19.52 -1.44
C ILE A 631 20.45 20.30 -2.33
N PRO A 632 20.92 21.10 -3.30
CA PRO A 632 20.05 21.70 -4.29
C PRO A 632 19.45 20.60 -5.18
N ILE A 633 18.13 20.65 -5.38
CA ILE A 633 17.42 19.77 -6.30
C ILE A 633 17.26 20.50 -7.64
N ASN A 634 17.68 19.85 -8.72
CA ASN A 634 17.60 20.40 -10.08
C ASN A 634 16.18 20.28 -10.65
N VAL A 635 15.95 20.85 -11.83
CA VAL A 635 14.65 20.84 -12.52
C VAL A 635 14.11 19.45 -12.88
N SER A 636 14.97 18.42 -12.89
CA SER A 636 14.54 17.02 -13.09
C SER A 636 14.13 16.33 -11.77
N GLY A 637 14.17 17.03 -10.64
CA GLY A 637 13.89 16.44 -9.34
C GLY A 637 15.04 15.59 -8.80
N ALA A 638 16.28 15.86 -9.22
CA ALA A 638 17.46 15.12 -8.79
C ALA A 638 18.49 16.03 -8.09
N GLY A 639 19.24 15.47 -7.14
CA GLY A 639 20.36 16.13 -6.48
C GLY A 639 21.31 15.10 -5.88
N ALA A 640 22.55 15.49 -5.59
CA ALA A 640 23.54 14.59 -5.01
C ALA A 640 24.44 15.31 -4.01
N LEU A 641 24.84 14.57 -2.97
CA LEU A 641 25.88 14.93 -2.02
C LEU A 641 26.98 13.89 -2.12
N SER A 642 28.21 14.35 -2.36
CA SER A 642 29.38 13.48 -2.34
C SER A 642 30.35 13.93 -1.26
N PHE A 643 30.85 12.98 -0.48
CA PHE A 643 31.86 13.22 0.53
C PHE A 643 32.85 12.06 0.58
N ARG A 644 34.05 12.33 1.10
CA ARG A 644 35.11 11.33 1.21
C ARG A 644 35.06 10.67 2.58
N LEU A 645 35.03 9.34 2.62
CA LEU A 645 35.17 8.61 3.87
C LEU A 645 36.59 8.81 4.43
N PRO A 646 36.75 9.05 5.75
CA PRO A 646 38.07 9.11 6.37
C PRO A 646 38.85 7.81 6.12
N SER A 647 40.16 7.91 5.95
CA SER A 647 41.06 6.76 5.80
C SER A 647 41.40 6.12 7.14
N GLU A 648 40.39 5.89 7.98
CA GLU A 648 40.54 5.32 9.32
C GLU A 648 40.20 3.83 9.31
N SER A 649 41.15 2.97 9.70
CA SER A 649 40.96 1.51 9.65
C SER A 649 39.83 1.01 10.55
N LYS A 650 39.48 1.76 11.59
CA LYS A 650 38.35 1.46 12.49
C LYS A 650 36.98 1.56 11.82
N LEU A 651 36.89 2.19 10.65
CA LEU A 651 35.66 2.30 9.87
C LEU A 651 35.39 1.08 8.98
N ARG A 652 36.37 0.19 8.79
CA ARG A 652 36.19 -1.02 7.96
C ARG A 652 35.10 -1.91 8.55
N GLY A 653 34.17 -2.35 7.70
CA GLY A 653 32.99 -3.10 8.11
C GLY A 653 31.97 -2.29 8.91
N GLY A 654 32.21 -0.99 9.12
CA GLY A 654 31.27 -0.09 9.77
C GLY A 654 30.07 0.18 8.88
N VAL A 655 28.93 0.44 9.51
CA VAL A 655 27.68 0.79 8.84
C VAL A 655 27.17 2.11 9.38
N PHE A 656 26.67 2.94 8.47
CA PHE A 656 25.93 4.14 8.82
C PHE A 656 24.72 4.26 7.89
N THR A 657 23.77 5.10 8.24
CA THR A 657 22.51 5.24 7.51
C THR A 657 22.31 6.66 7.08
N ALA A 658 21.57 6.84 6.00
CA ALA A 658 21.19 8.14 5.49
C ALA A 658 19.73 8.14 5.04
N GLN A 659 19.08 9.29 5.10
CA GLN A 659 17.74 9.49 4.55
C GLN A 659 17.62 10.94 4.09
N ALA A 660 16.96 11.18 2.96
CA ALA A 660 16.77 12.55 2.49
C ALA A 660 15.39 13.08 2.91
N MET A 661 15.38 14.23 3.55
CA MET A 661 14.20 15.05 3.81
C MET A 661 14.09 16.10 2.71
N VAL A 662 13.22 15.84 1.75
CA VAL A 662 12.96 16.70 0.59
C VAL A 662 12.01 17.82 0.98
N VAL A 663 12.40 19.06 0.69
CA VAL A 663 11.61 20.26 1.00
C VAL A 663 10.85 20.71 -0.24
N HIS A 664 9.53 20.57 -0.21
CA HIS A 664 8.63 20.93 -1.30
C HIS A 664 7.35 21.57 -0.73
N PRO A 665 7.06 22.85 -0.99
CA PRO A 665 5.94 23.57 -0.36
C PRO A 665 4.55 22.94 -0.59
N SER A 666 4.34 22.24 -1.71
CA SER A 666 3.10 21.53 -1.97
C SER A 666 3.06 20.09 -1.44
N ALA A 667 4.13 19.58 -0.81
CA ALA A 667 4.14 18.20 -0.31
C ALA A 667 3.00 17.95 0.68
N ASN A 668 2.86 18.81 1.67
CA ASN A 668 1.90 18.74 2.77
C ASN A 668 2.00 20.06 3.57
N SER A 669 1.31 20.18 4.70
CA SER A 669 1.33 21.40 5.51
C SER A 669 2.71 21.73 6.09
N ALA A 670 3.57 20.73 6.30
CA ALA A 670 4.96 20.94 6.71
C ALA A 670 5.90 21.25 5.54
N GLY A 671 5.48 20.98 4.30
CA GLY A 671 6.30 21.17 3.11
C GLY A 671 7.49 20.20 3.01
N ILE A 672 7.41 19.01 3.61
CA ILE A 672 8.50 18.01 3.61
C ILE A 672 8.02 16.61 3.22
N VAL A 673 8.86 15.85 2.53
CA VAL A 673 8.67 14.41 2.28
C VAL A 673 9.99 13.68 2.53
N LEU A 674 9.94 12.55 3.23
CA LEU A 674 11.13 11.71 3.42
C LEU A 674 11.26 10.67 2.31
N THR A 675 12.49 10.40 1.87
CA THR A 675 12.79 9.22 1.04
C THR A 675 12.73 7.95 1.86
N GLN A 676 12.97 6.79 1.25
CA GLN A 676 13.37 5.59 1.98
C GLN A 676 14.72 5.82 2.68
N GLY A 677 15.11 4.94 3.59
CA GLY A 677 16.46 4.91 4.15
C GLY A 677 17.51 4.42 3.13
N LEU A 678 18.76 4.77 3.36
CA LEU A 678 19.94 4.29 2.66
C LEU A 678 20.94 3.78 3.68
N ARG A 679 21.24 2.49 3.67
CA ARG A 679 22.31 1.87 4.45
C ARG A 679 23.61 2.01 3.67
N LEU A 680 24.67 2.42 4.33
CA LEU A 680 26.00 2.59 3.76
C LEU A 680 26.97 1.72 4.55
N ARG A 681 27.43 0.64 3.91
CA ARG A 681 28.38 -0.32 4.47
C ARG A 681 29.77 -0.05 3.92
N ILE A 682 30.72 0.17 4.83
CA ILE A 682 32.12 0.40 4.46
C ILE A 682 32.80 -0.95 4.25
N GLY A 683 33.38 -1.14 3.07
CA GLY A 683 34.10 -2.34 2.66
C GLY A 683 35.22 -2.70 3.63
N GLN A 684 35.58 -3.98 3.61
CA GLN A 684 36.50 -4.62 4.55
C GLN A 684 37.97 -4.25 4.30
#